data_AF-A0A5N5FME1-F1
#
_entry.id   AF-A0A5N5FME1-F1
#
_cell.length_a   1.000
_cell.length_b   1.000
_cell.length_c   1.000
_cell.angle_alpha   90.00
_cell.angle_beta   90.00
_cell.angle_gamma   90.00
#
_symmetry.space_group_name_H-M   'P 1'
#
loop_
_entity.id
_entity.type
_entity.pdbx_description
1 polymer ?
#
loop_
_entity_poly.entity_id
_entity_poly.type
_entity_poly.pdbx_seq_one_letter_code
_entity_poly.pdbx_strand_id
1 'polypeptide(L)'
;MIKHRWRELAKSFNNHVDPETTERLKRTKTEIENNVTRIFKLIKIEDQGKKDVNQKDLKQESELVALIENFYQQYQSLYALYDHLVGESGRIVHGKKEQKGFSMSPPSSDSEYYSSEDVEGNNARLERADSIKHELKNEYSEGSGDLKRKSVSENGEKEAINSEYLAALRKIKQSDIVDNDLKDEVDEKVRELSALVEVHEAHGNHSSARVKELEGQLTGFKMELESLCSQKRDLEAWKEGKSAEAKQLGDKNIGLHARILELELVLKEREDEISDFKNKLKENEESSASKISDLMTHAENMQQEVDLLCAQKGEMEKKMASKKNESATQVRGLSEQVNAMQKELKILHQKKIESQAQLDEKNKEISKHLQQMEILKEELTKKDTVERKMMEEKEIFLVKVNDLESEVNSLRNKKRNVEKQIKNRNHENSKLRQENESLLSRIFRLERTLTERGDEIYALRGECEHGKNEASARLIEFTTQVSNLKQEMDSLQAQKSQLDLQIEIQNKRYLEKLTEMENLNDNLIVKIGQIDRDNQKYLEILSEKENQNHNLTVKISDQQKIIKKHEETFKKFNKEHKQAKIWFPQSKLNVQFAERKMEELAEKYRINLEDNVRLLYQRIRVAEQIHNENKESYKKFKEMYEKENEDLKEKLSTYQDPDRKMKQISETAKSTLHGLDLVVLKFEEGHKNFQNQIAKISEELESAKTWVKENAGKIKRLKHNVDCLTTQLNEKEEQELVLREKVWELEASASKETGEKLNLMKEFSQLESQVGNLEREVKYKDEDLLSLGEEKREVIRQLCVLVDHHRSRYYDLKEAVSKRSAATSTRGSKTTT
;
A
#
# COMPACT_ATOMS: atom_id res chain seq x y z
N MET A 1 -31.25 31.69 -9.76
CA MET A 1 -30.75 32.74 -8.83
C MET A 1 -29.67 33.67 -9.39
N ILE A 2 -28.60 33.18 -10.04
CA ILE A 2 -27.39 33.98 -10.37
C ILE A 2 -27.66 35.36 -11.02
N LYS A 3 -28.60 35.48 -11.97
CA LYS A 3 -28.93 36.75 -12.66
C LYS A 3 -29.46 37.89 -11.76
N HIS A 4 -29.81 37.64 -10.49
CA HIS A 4 -30.19 38.71 -9.54
C HIS A 4 -28.98 39.32 -8.82
N ARG A 5 -28.04 38.51 -8.30
CA ARG A 5 -26.84 39.02 -7.59
C ARG A 5 -26.03 40.00 -8.44
N TRP A 6 -25.82 39.70 -9.73
CA TRP A 6 -25.15 40.61 -10.66
C TRP A 6 -25.88 41.94 -10.87
N ARG A 7 -27.23 41.94 -10.81
CA ARG A 7 -28.05 43.14 -11.00
C ARG A 7 -28.11 44.02 -9.74
N GLU A 8 -27.79 43.47 -8.57
CA GLU A 8 -27.66 44.24 -7.32
C GLU A 8 -26.23 44.78 -7.14
N LEU A 9 -25.19 44.01 -7.48
CA LEU A 9 -23.82 44.52 -7.57
C LEU A 9 -23.70 45.69 -8.55
N ALA A 10 -24.35 45.60 -9.72
CA ALA A 10 -24.41 46.71 -10.67
C ALA A 10 -25.12 47.97 -10.11
N LYS A 11 -25.94 47.86 -9.07
CA LYS A 11 -26.57 49.01 -8.40
C LYS A 11 -25.69 49.61 -7.29
N SER A 12 -24.91 48.81 -6.57
CA SER A 12 -24.04 49.34 -5.51
C SER A 12 -22.87 50.16 -6.06
N PHE A 13 -22.28 49.75 -7.20
CA PHE A 13 -21.25 50.53 -7.88
C PHE A 13 -21.75 51.88 -8.42
N ASN A 14 -23.02 51.95 -8.83
CA ASN A 14 -23.59 53.12 -9.50
C ASN A 14 -23.82 54.34 -8.59
N ASN A 15 -23.57 54.20 -7.28
CA ASN A 15 -23.74 55.25 -6.27
C ASN A 15 -22.42 55.90 -5.82
N HIS A 16 -21.26 55.41 -6.29
CA HIS A 16 -19.94 55.83 -5.81
C HIS A 16 -18.98 56.31 -6.92
N VAL A 17 -19.46 56.44 -8.16
CA VAL A 17 -18.73 57.19 -9.20
C VAL A 17 -19.16 58.64 -9.13
N ASP A 18 -18.20 59.55 -8.97
CA ASP A 18 -18.46 60.99 -8.96
C ASP A 18 -19.12 61.43 -10.30
N PRO A 19 -20.25 62.17 -10.25
CA PRO A 19 -20.89 62.72 -11.45
C PRO A 19 -19.93 63.53 -12.33
N GLU A 20 -18.98 64.27 -11.76
CA GLU A 20 -18.04 65.10 -12.53
C GLU A 20 -17.01 64.24 -13.28
N THR A 21 -16.47 63.17 -12.67
CA THR A 21 -15.66 62.17 -13.41
C THR A 21 -16.46 61.48 -14.53
N THR A 22 -17.75 61.19 -14.32
CA THR A 22 -18.62 60.55 -15.31
C THR A 22 -18.91 61.50 -16.50
N GLU A 23 -19.13 62.78 -16.22
CA GLU A 23 -19.25 63.87 -17.19
C GLU A 23 -17.94 64.08 -17.98
N ARG A 24 -16.78 64.00 -17.31
CA ARG A 24 -15.46 64.15 -17.92
C ARG A 24 -15.14 62.98 -18.86
N LEU A 25 -15.46 61.75 -18.46
CA LEU A 25 -15.34 60.54 -19.28
C LEU A 25 -16.22 60.58 -20.54
N LYS A 26 -17.42 61.17 -20.47
CA LYS A 26 -18.25 61.39 -21.66
C LYS A 26 -17.61 62.38 -22.63
N ARG A 27 -17.06 63.49 -22.14
CA ARG A 27 -16.37 64.50 -22.97
C ARG A 27 -15.13 63.90 -23.67
N THR A 28 -14.26 63.22 -22.94
CA THR A 28 -13.08 62.58 -23.55
C THR A 28 -13.49 61.50 -24.54
N LYS A 29 -14.55 60.72 -24.28
CA LYS A 29 -15.07 59.75 -25.24
C LYS A 29 -15.50 60.41 -26.55
N THR A 30 -16.31 61.48 -26.51
CA THR A 30 -16.76 62.15 -27.74
C THR A 30 -15.63 62.90 -28.46
N GLU A 31 -14.61 63.35 -27.74
CA GLU A 31 -13.39 63.92 -28.32
C GLU A 31 -12.57 62.85 -29.06
N ILE A 32 -12.36 61.68 -28.45
CA ILE A 32 -11.74 60.50 -29.06
C ILE A 32 -12.50 60.05 -30.32
N GLU A 33 -13.84 59.93 -30.26
CA GLU A 33 -14.66 59.50 -31.40
C GLU A 33 -14.57 60.50 -32.57
N ASN A 34 -14.47 61.81 -32.30
CA ASN A 34 -14.21 62.83 -33.31
C ASN A 34 -12.79 62.74 -33.90
N ASN A 35 -11.77 62.54 -33.07
CA ASN A 35 -10.38 62.40 -33.52
C ASN A 35 -10.19 61.15 -34.39
N VAL A 36 -10.74 60.00 -34.00
CA VAL A 36 -10.75 58.77 -34.81
C VAL A 36 -11.50 58.99 -36.13
N THR A 37 -12.61 59.74 -36.12
CA THR A 37 -13.33 60.11 -37.36
C THR A 37 -12.53 61.05 -38.27
N ARG A 38 -11.63 61.87 -37.72
CA ARG A 38 -10.71 62.74 -38.47
C ARG A 38 -9.55 61.94 -39.07
N ILE A 39 -8.94 61.04 -38.28
CA ILE A 39 -7.93 60.06 -38.72
C ILE A 39 -8.47 59.23 -39.90
N PHE A 40 -9.67 58.66 -39.77
CA PHE A 40 -10.31 57.90 -40.85
C PHE A 40 -10.57 58.71 -42.13
N LYS A 41 -10.75 60.03 -42.03
CA LYS A 41 -10.91 60.90 -43.22
C LYS A 41 -9.59 61.21 -43.90
N LEU A 42 -8.49 61.36 -43.14
CA LEU A 42 -7.16 61.58 -43.70
C LEU A 42 -6.69 60.34 -44.48
N ILE A 43 -6.74 59.16 -43.86
CA ILE A 43 -6.37 57.88 -44.49
C ILE A 43 -7.20 57.63 -45.77
N LYS A 44 -8.50 57.93 -45.74
CA LYS A 44 -9.40 57.68 -46.88
C LYS A 44 -9.27 58.67 -48.05
N ILE A 45 -8.42 59.70 -47.93
CA ILE A 45 -8.04 60.58 -49.04
C ILE A 45 -6.85 59.98 -49.82
N GLU A 46 -5.99 59.21 -49.14
CA GLU A 46 -4.78 58.61 -49.69
C GLU A 46 -5.08 57.52 -50.74
N ASP A 47 -6.16 56.75 -50.53
CA ASP A 47 -6.66 55.71 -51.44
C ASP A 47 -7.21 56.23 -52.80
N GLN A 48 -7.43 57.54 -52.98
CA GLN A 48 -8.00 58.10 -54.23
C GLN A 48 -6.93 58.76 -55.12
N GLY A 49 -6.05 57.92 -55.66
CA GLY A 49 -4.87 58.36 -56.40
C GLY A 49 -5.12 59.28 -57.60
N LYS A 50 -4.49 60.46 -57.56
CA LYS A 50 -4.08 61.25 -58.74
C LYS A 50 -2.68 61.83 -58.49
N LYS A 51 -1.87 61.87 -59.55
CA LYS A 51 -0.51 62.41 -59.50
C LYS A 51 -0.54 63.93 -59.40
N ASP A 52 0.07 64.48 -58.34
CA ASP A 52 1.18 65.44 -58.49
C ASP A 52 1.87 65.62 -57.13
N VAL A 53 3.20 65.63 -57.13
CA VAL A 53 4.02 65.71 -55.91
C VAL A 53 4.40 67.16 -55.63
N ASN A 54 4.08 67.67 -54.44
CA ASN A 54 5.02 68.39 -53.55
C ASN A 54 4.33 69.06 -52.34
N GLN A 55 5.05 69.07 -51.21
CA GLN A 55 4.89 69.96 -50.04
C GLN A 55 3.56 69.92 -49.24
N LYS A 56 2.48 69.34 -49.77
CA LYS A 56 1.22 69.17 -49.03
C LYS A 56 1.20 67.94 -48.14
N ASP A 57 1.75 66.84 -48.66
CA ASP A 57 1.54 65.49 -48.14
C ASP A 57 2.19 65.31 -46.77
N LEU A 58 3.46 65.71 -46.64
CA LEU A 58 4.21 65.81 -45.37
C LEU A 58 3.44 66.57 -44.27
N LYS A 59 2.58 67.52 -44.64
CA LYS A 59 1.80 68.30 -43.67
C LYS A 59 0.56 67.55 -43.18
N GLN A 60 -0.10 66.80 -44.07
CA GLN A 60 -1.20 65.89 -43.70
C GLN A 60 -0.68 64.69 -42.91
N GLU A 61 0.48 64.14 -43.26
CA GLU A 61 1.18 63.10 -42.52
C GLU A 61 1.53 63.59 -41.10
N SER A 62 2.05 64.82 -40.96
CA SER A 62 2.30 65.41 -39.63
C SER A 62 1.03 65.66 -38.80
N GLU A 63 -0.10 66.02 -39.43
CA GLU A 63 -1.39 66.15 -38.73
C GLU A 63 -1.92 64.77 -38.30
N LEU A 64 -1.74 63.74 -39.12
CA LEU A 64 -2.14 62.37 -38.83
C LEU A 64 -1.32 61.78 -37.66
N VAL A 65 0.00 61.94 -37.66
CA VAL A 65 0.88 61.50 -36.56
C VAL A 65 0.52 62.22 -35.26
N ALA A 66 0.34 63.54 -35.28
CA ALA A 66 -0.04 64.31 -34.09
C ALA A 66 -1.41 63.88 -33.52
N LEU A 67 -2.38 63.51 -34.36
CA LEU A 67 -3.67 62.97 -33.93
C LEU A 67 -3.54 61.56 -33.32
N ILE A 68 -2.62 60.72 -33.82
CA ILE A 68 -2.34 59.39 -33.28
C ILE A 68 -1.63 59.49 -31.92
N GLU A 69 -0.63 60.37 -31.78
CA GLU A 69 0.03 60.63 -30.50
C GLU A 69 -0.95 61.19 -29.46
N ASN A 70 -1.85 62.11 -29.86
CA ASN A 70 -2.89 62.63 -28.99
C ASN A 70 -3.85 61.53 -28.52
N PHE A 71 -4.31 60.66 -29.42
CA PHE A 71 -5.11 59.48 -29.07
C PHE A 71 -4.38 58.55 -28.09
N TYR A 72 -3.09 58.32 -28.29
CA TYR A 72 -2.28 57.49 -27.39
C TYR A 72 -2.13 58.10 -25.99
N GLN A 73 -1.91 59.42 -25.90
CA GLN A 73 -1.86 60.13 -24.61
C GLN A 73 -3.22 60.13 -23.89
N GLN A 74 -4.33 60.27 -24.62
CA GLN A 74 -5.68 60.14 -24.05
C GLN A 74 -5.98 58.70 -23.59
N TYR A 75 -5.53 57.68 -24.34
CA TYR A 75 -5.62 56.28 -23.93
C TYR A 75 -4.83 55.98 -22.66
N GLN A 76 -3.57 56.42 -22.57
CA GLN A 76 -2.74 56.27 -21.36
C GLN A 76 -3.36 56.98 -20.15
N SER A 77 -3.93 58.17 -20.35
CA SER A 77 -4.64 58.91 -19.30
C SER A 77 -5.90 58.17 -18.81
N LEU A 78 -6.63 57.51 -19.72
CA LEU A 78 -7.79 56.69 -19.41
C LEU A 78 -7.41 55.40 -18.68
N TYR A 79 -6.27 54.79 -19.04
CA TYR A 79 -5.73 53.60 -18.38
C TYR A 79 -5.31 53.92 -16.94
N ALA A 80 -4.60 55.02 -16.71
CA ALA A 80 -4.25 55.49 -15.37
C ALA A 80 -5.48 55.80 -14.50
N LEU A 81 -6.57 56.31 -15.10
CA LEU A 81 -7.84 56.51 -14.40
C LEU A 81 -8.52 55.18 -14.05
N TYR A 82 -8.43 54.17 -14.93
CA TYR A 82 -8.94 52.82 -14.67
C TYR A 82 -8.17 52.15 -13.52
N ASP A 83 -6.84 52.21 -13.52
CA ASP A 83 -6.00 51.69 -12.43
C ASP A 83 -6.29 52.39 -11.09
N HIS A 84 -6.55 53.70 -11.10
CA HIS A 84 -7.00 54.42 -9.90
C HIS A 84 -8.35 53.89 -9.39
N LEU A 85 -9.33 53.72 -10.29
CA LEU A 85 -10.67 53.25 -9.93
C LEU A 85 -10.67 51.78 -9.44
N VAL A 86 -9.83 50.92 -10.05
CA VAL A 86 -9.58 49.55 -9.59
C VAL A 86 -8.91 49.57 -8.21
N GLY A 87 -7.88 50.39 -8.03
CA GLY A 87 -7.21 50.57 -6.73
C GLY A 87 -8.13 51.09 -5.62
N GLU A 88 -9.08 51.98 -5.94
CA GLU A 88 -10.12 52.43 -5.00
C GLU A 88 -11.16 51.34 -4.71
N SER A 89 -11.58 50.58 -5.72
CA SER A 89 -12.50 49.45 -5.52
C SER A 89 -11.92 48.40 -4.56
N GLY A 90 -10.60 48.17 -4.61
CA GLY A 90 -9.89 47.32 -3.66
C GLY A 90 -9.89 47.87 -2.22
N ARG A 91 -9.78 49.19 -2.05
CA ARG A 91 -9.83 49.84 -0.72
C ARG A 91 -11.22 49.76 -0.08
N ILE A 92 -12.29 49.83 -0.87
CA ILE A 92 -13.68 49.83 -0.37
C ILE A 92 -14.09 48.48 0.29
N VAL A 93 -13.42 47.37 -0.06
CA VAL A 93 -13.69 46.04 0.52
C VAL A 93 -13.16 45.89 1.97
N HIS A 94 -12.29 46.79 2.46
CA HIS A 94 -11.72 46.72 3.81
C HIS A 94 -12.05 47.92 4.70
N GLY A 95 -13.34 48.28 4.73
CA GLY A 95 -13.88 49.37 5.52
C GLY A 95 -14.02 49.14 7.04
N LYS A 96 -12.94 48.83 7.79
CA LYS A 96 -12.76 49.27 9.19
C LYS A 96 -11.38 48.99 9.83
N LYS A 97 -10.62 50.07 10.03
CA LYS A 97 -9.55 50.30 11.02
C LYS A 97 -8.30 49.40 10.99
N GLU A 98 -7.29 49.88 10.26
CA GLU A 98 -5.91 49.85 10.75
C GLU A 98 -5.68 50.90 11.86
N GLN A 99 -4.83 50.60 12.85
CA GLN A 99 -3.85 51.47 13.53
C GLN A 99 -3.31 50.76 14.80
N LYS A 100 -1.99 50.76 15.12
CA LYS A 100 -0.83 51.38 14.45
C LYS A 100 0.52 50.79 14.95
N GLY A 101 1.42 50.42 14.03
CA GLY A 101 2.84 50.10 14.31
C GLY A 101 3.11 48.68 14.88
N PHE A 102 4.29 48.07 14.68
CA PHE A 102 5.53 48.53 14.01
C PHE A 102 6.32 47.37 13.35
N SER A 103 6.94 47.67 12.21
CA SER A 103 8.32 47.29 11.81
C SER A 103 8.83 45.83 11.86
N MET A 104 9.14 45.29 10.66
CA MET A 104 10.22 44.33 10.31
C MET A 104 10.17 42.86 10.78
N SER A 105 10.39 41.96 9.80
CA SER A 105 10.75 40.53 9.90
C SER A 105 12.28 40.36 10.21
N PRO A 106 12.92 39.16 10.23
CA PRO A 106 12.50 37.74 10.01
C PRO A 106 12.83 36.86 11.27
N PRO A 107 13.21 35.55 11.26
CA PRO A 107 13.21 34.47 10.25
C PRO A 107 12.65 33.09 10.75
N SER A 108 12.88 32.02 9.96
CA SER A 108 12.95 30.58 10.35
C SER A 108 11.61 29.87 10.68
N SER A 109 11.34 28.58 10.38
CA SER A 109 12.11 27.31 10.46
C SER A 109 12.53 26.94 11.90
N ASP A 110 12.18 25.78 12.47
CA ASP A 110 11.47 24.63 11.88
C ASP A 110 10.62 23.83 12.91
N SER A 111 10.29 22.57 12.53
CA SER A 111 9.57 21.48 13.24
C SER A 111 10.12 21.15 14.67
N GLU A 112 9.64 20.19 15.50
CA GLU A 112 9.66 18.71 15.36
C GLU A 112 8.75 17.95 16.39
N TYR A 113 8.95 16.64 16.61
CA TYR A 113 7.90 15.64 16.92
C TYR A 113 8.22 14.68 18.11
N TYR A 114 7.18 14.23 18.81
CA TYR A 114 7.01 12.93 19.52
C TYR A 114 7.78 12.52 20.82
N SER A 115 6.99 12.45 21.91
CA SER A 115 6.57 11.24 22.66
C SER A 115 7.48 10.42 23.62
N SER A 116 6.90 10.20 24.82
CA SER A 116 6.87 8.96 25.65
C SER A 116 7.99 8.59 26.64
N GLU A 117 7.51 8.19 27.84
CA GLU A 117 8.17 7.55 29.00
C GLU A 117 9.44 8.25 29.61
N ASP A 118 9.75 8.18 30.91
CA ASP A 118 9.26 7.28 31.99
C ASP A 118 9.13 7.99 33.38
N VAL A 119 9.02 7.23 34.48
CA VAL A 119 8.48 7.63 35.81
C VAL A 119 9.47 8.24 36.85
N GLU A 120 8.92 8.95 37.85
CA GLU A 120 9.35 9.12 39.27
C GLU A 120 10.08 10.42 39.76
N GLY A 121 9.63 10.99 40.90
CA GLY A 121 10.53 11.73 41.83
C GLY A 121 10.13 13.08 42.50
N ASN A 122 9.42 13.04 43.65
CA ASN A 122 9.64 13.88 44.88
C ASN A 122 9.19 15.37 45.05
N ASN A 123 8.07 15.54 45.78
CA ASN A 123 7.92 16.15 47.14
C ASN A 123 8.08 17.67 47.48
N ALA A 124 7.31 18.07 48.53
CA ALA A 124 7.35 19.31 49.36
C ALA A 124 6.83 20.64 48.72
N ARG A 125 6.25 21.64 49.43
CA ARG A 125 5.87 21.88 50.86
C ARG A 125 4.69 22.91 50.86
N LEU A 126 3.56 22.73 51.56
CA LEU A 126 3.24 23.07 52.98
C LEU A 126 3.00 24.56 53.32
N GLU A 127 1.77 24.90 53.77
CA GLU A 127 1.28 25.75 54.91
C GLU A 127 -0.27 25.53 54.98
N ARG A 128 -0.95 25.23 56.10
CA ARG A 128 -1.28 25.99 57.34
C ARG A 128 -2.26 27.18 57.15
N ALA A 129 -3.25 27.46 58.01
CA ALA A 129 -3.90 26.72 59.11
C ALA A 129 -5.21 27.44 59.57
N ASP A 130 -5.92 26.85 60.54
CA ASP A 130 -6.97 27.45 61.42
C ASP A 130 -8.37 27.77 60.79
N SER A 131 -9.48 27.80 61.55
CA SER A 131 -9.64 27.89 63.02
C SER A 131 -10.93 27.25 63.58
N ILE A 132 -10.93 26.94 64.90
CA ILE A 132 -12.09 26.63 65.79
C ILE A 132 -12.84 25.30 65.46
N LYS A 133 -13.00 24.33 66.37
CA LYS A 133 -13.52 24.42 67.75
C LYS A 133 -13.06 23.25 68.64
N HIS A 134 -12.72 23.49 69.91
CA HIS A 134 -12.44 22.42 70.88
C HIS A 134 -12.63 22.90 72.34
N GLU A 135 -13.59 22.31 73.08
CA GLU A 135 -13.80 22.37 74.55
C GLU A 135 -15.15 21.65 74.85
N LEU A 136 -15.40 20.97 75.97
CA LEU A 136 -14.71 20.83 77.27
C LEU A 136 -14.49 19.35 77.67
N LYS A 137 -13.53 19.08 78.57
CA LYS A 137 -13.53 17.87 79.42
C LYS A 137 -12.75 18.09 80.72
N ASN A 138 -13.14 17.35 81.76
CA ASN A 138 -12.53 17.17 83.08
C ASN A 138 -12.79 18.26 84.12
N GLU A 139 -13.29 17.83 85.29
CA GLU A 139 -12.47 17.85 86.51
C GLU A 139 -12.86 16.67 87.42
N TYR A 140 -12.02 16.35 88.41
CA TYR A 140 -12.20 15.28 89.41
C TYR A 140 -12.17 15.87 90.82
N SER A 141 -12.93 15.32 91.77
CA SER A 141 -12.50 15.20 93.18
C SER A 141 -13.33 14.19 93.95
N GLU A 142 -12.72 13.57 94.96
CA GLU A 142 -13.34 12.64 95.92
C GLU A 142 -13.95 13.37 97.13
N GLY A 143 -14.68 12.63 97.98
CA GLY A 143 -15.14 13.11 99.29
C GLY A 143 -15.84 12.03 100.14
N SER A 144 -15.13 11.44 101.10
CA SER A 144 -15.64 10.43 102.06
C SER A 144 -15.82 11.01 103.47
N GLY A 145 -16.82 10.59 104.26
CA GLY A 145 -16.84 10.99 105.69
C GLY A 145 -18.08 10.78 106.58
N ASP A 146 -18.59 9.55 106.70
CA ASP A 146 -18.98 8.91 108.00
C ASP A 146 -20.08 9.51 108.96
N LEU A 147 -20.53 8.65 109.90
CA LEU A 147 -21.17 8.91 111.21
C LEU A 147 -22.65 9.39 111.35
N LYS A 148 -23.51 8.39 111.63
CA LYS A 148 -24.17 8.17 112.95
C LYS A 148 -25.46 8.93 113.33
N ARG A 149 -26.61 8.23 113.23
CA ARG A 149 -27.49 7.92 114.39
C ARG A 149 -28.59 6.86 114.14
N LYS A 150 -28.99 6.17 115.22
CA LYS A 150 -30.20 5.30 115.29
C LYS A 150 -31.47 6.15 115.23
N SER A 151 -32.52 5.71 114.52
CA SER A 151 -33.71 5.05 115.11
C SER A 151 -34.99 5.10 114.22
N VAL A 152 -35.59 3.94 113.95
CA VAL A 152 -37.05 3.65 113.84
C VAL A 152 -37.98 4.69 113.16
N SER A 153 -38.55 4.34 111.99
CA SER A 153 -40.02 4.34 111.71
C SER A 153 -40.31 4.18 110.19
N GLU A 154 -41.01 3.12 109.79
CA GLU A 154 -41.16 2.67 108.38
C GLU A 154 -42.21 3.44 107.52
N ASN A 155 -42.63 4.65 107.93
CA ASN A 155 -43.72 5.38 107.25
C ASN A 155 -43.27 6.49 106.28
N GLY A 156 -42.03 7.00 106.36
CA GLY A 156 -41.59 8.14 105.53
C GLY A 156 -41.28 7.80 104.07
N GLU A 157 -40.84 6.57 103.81
CA GLU A 157 -40.28 6.17 102.51
C GLU A 157 -41.33 6.19 101.38
N LYS A 158 -42.60 5.90 101.67
CA LYS A 158 -43.68 5.91 100.66
C LYS A 158 -43.99 7.31 100.12
N GLU A 159 -43.90 8.35 100.94
CA GLU A 159 -44.18 9.73 100.48
C GLU A 159 -42.99 10.33 99.72
N ALA A 160 -41.76 9.97 100.10
CA ALA A 160 -40.57 10.25 99.33
C ALA A 160 -40.63 9.59 97.93
N ILE A 161 -40.86 8.27 97.88
CA ILE A 161 -40.97 7.50 96.62
C ILE A 161 -42.12 8.03 95.74
N ASN A 162 -43.27 8.41 96.30
CA ASN A 162 -44.37 8.98 95.51
C ASN A 162 -44.03 10.38 94.97
N SER A 163 -43.28 11.20 95.73
CA SER A 163 -42.81 12.50 95.27
C SER A 163 -41.75 12.37 94.17
N GLU A 164 -40.82 11.42 94.30
CA GLU A 164 -39.84 11.09 93.27
C GLU A 164 -40.50 10.49 92.02
N TYR A 165 -41.51 9.64 92.17
CA TYR A 165 -42.31 9.10 91.07
C TYR A 165 -43.07 10.19 90.31
N LEU A 166 -43.69 11.15 91.01
CA LEU A 166 -44.37 12.29 90.39
C LEU A 166 -43.40 13.35 89.83
N ALA A 167 -42.13 13.36 90.27
CA ALA A 167 -41.06 14.16 89.66
C ALA A 167 -40.49 13.47 88.42
N ALA A 168 -40.32 12.14 88.46
CA ALA A 168 -39.92 11.32 87.33
C ALA A 168 -40.97 11.37 86.21
N LEU A 169 -42.26 11.22 86.52
CA LEU A 169 -43.35 11.41 85.55
C LEU A 169 -43.38 12.81 84.92
N ARG A 170 -43.01 13.85 85.67
CA ARG A 170 -42.87 15.21 85.11
C ARG A 170 -41.63 15.35 84.22
N LYS A 171 -40.50 14.74 84.59
CA LYS A 171 -39.30 14.69 83.74
C LYS A 171 -39.53 13.87 82.46
N ILE A 172 -40.23 12.74 82.55
CA ILE A 172 -40.62 11.91 81.40
C ILE A 172 -41.52 12.74 80.48
N LYS A 173 -42.61 13.35 80.98
CA LYS A 173 -43.46 14.22 80.15
C LYS A 173 -42.74 15.43 79.56
N GLN A 174 -41.72 15.96 80.24
CA GLN A 174 -40.90 17.03 79.70
C GLN A 174 -39.91 16.52 78.62
N SER A 175 -39.41 15.28 78.76
CA SER A 175 -38.69 14.57 77.70
C SER A 175 -39.62 14.34 76.52
N ASP A 176 -40.80 13.73 76.73
CA ASP A 176 -41.79 13.47 75.68
C ASP A 176 -42.11 14.74 74.86
N ILE A 177 -42.20 15.92 75.50
CA ILE A 177 -42.38 17.20 74.79
C ILE A 177 -41.11 17.54 73.97
N VAL A 178 -39.93 17.54 74.59
CA VAL A 178 -38.65 17.84 73.89
C VAL A 178 -38.33 16.84 72.77
N ASP A 179 -38.68 15.57 72.94
CA ASP A 179 -38.51 14.49 71.96
C ASP A 179 -39.50 14.64 70.79
N ASN A 180 -40.68 15.24 71.01
CA ASN A 180 -41.58 15.64 69.92
C ASN A 180 -41.14 16.95 69.25
N ASP A 181 -40.69 17.97 70.01
CA ASP A 181 -40.17 19.22 69.46
C ASP A 181 -38.93 18.97 68.58
N LEU A 182 -37.99 18.13 69.06
CA LEU A 182 -36.82 17.67 68.30
C LEU A 182 -37.21 16.82 67.09
N LYS A 183 -38.30 16.05 67.16
CA LYS A 183 -38.80 15.28 66.02
C LYS A 183 -39.42 16.20 64.97
N ASP A 184 -40.19 17.20 65.35
CA ASP A 184 -40.73 18.20 64.42
C ASP A 184 -39.60 19.05 63.80
N GLU A 185 -38.54 19.38 64.55
CA GLU A 185 -37.32 19.98 64.00
C GLU A 185 -36.59 19.03 63.02
N VAL A 186 -36.45 17.73 63.35
CA VAL A 186 -35.88 16.73 62.43
C VAL A 186 -36.72 16.58 61.18
N ASP A 187 -38.05 16.51 61.28
CA ASP A 187 -38.95 16.39 60.12
C ASP A 187 -38.94 17.69 59.27
N GLU A 188 -38.77 18.87 59.88
CA GLU A 188 -38.54 20.14 59.16
C GLU A 188 -37.16 20.15 58.47
N LYS A 189 -36.11 19.66 59.12
CA LYS A 189 -34.78 19.54 58.50
C LYS A 189 -34.73 18.47 57.41
N VAL A 190 -35.52 17.40 57.51
CA VAL A 190 -35.72 16.43 56.42
C VAL A 190 -36.48 17.06 55.25
N ARG A 191 -37.47 17.93 55.50
CA ARG A 191 -38.13 18.73 54.45
C ARG A 191 -37.15 19.70 53.76
N GLU A 192 -36.37 20.47 54.53
CA GLU A 192 -35.33 21.37 54.01
C GLU A 192 -34.28 20.62 53.18
N LEU A 193 -33.76 19.50 53.68
CA LEU A 193 -32.78 18.69 52.97
C LEU A 193 -33.35 18.07 51.69
N SER A 194 -34.61 17.64 51.69
CA SER A 194 -35.28 17.11 50.50
C SER A 194 -35.42 18.20 49.42
N ALA A 195 -35.88 19.39 49.79
CA ALA A 195 -35.96 20.53 48.87
C ALA A 195 -34.58 20.97 48.36
N LEU A 196 -33.54 20.94 49.20
CA LEU A 196 -32.16 21.25 48.81
C LEU A 196 -31.59 20.20 47.84
N VAL A 197 -31.92 18.92 48.04
CA VAL A 197 -31.56 17.82 47.11
C VAL A 197 -32.27 18.00 45.76
N GLU A 198 -33.57 18.28 45.74
CA GLU A 198 -34.32 18.54 44.50
C GLU A 198 -33.74 19.75 43.73
N VAL A 199 -33.40 20.85 44.43
CA VAL A 199 -32.76 22.02 43.81
C VAL A 199 -31.35 21.70 43.30
N HIS A 200 -30.56 20.92 44.04
CA HIS A 200 -29.22 20.50 43.60
C HIS A 200 -29.28 19.53 42.42
N GLU A 201 -30.24 18.61 42.39
CA GLU A 201 -30.47 17.70 41.27
C GLU A 201 -30.99 18.46 40.03
N ALA A 202 -31.90 19.42 40.19
CA ALA A 202 -32.33 20.31 39.11
C ALA A 202 -31.16 21.14 38.54
N HIS A 203 -30.28 21.66 39.41
CA HIS A 203 -29.07 22.38 38.99
C HIS A 203 -28.05 21.45 38.32
N GLY A 204 -27.88 20.22 38.81
CA GLY A 204 -27.06 19.18 38.18
C GLY A 204 -27.57 18.80 36.79
N ASN A 205 -28.88 18.65 36.64
CA ASN A 205 -29.52 18.37 35.35
C ASN A 205 -29.42 19.58 34.39
N HIS A 206 -29.62 20.81 34.85
CA HIS A 206 -29.44 22.01 34.04
C HIS A 206 -27.99 22.22 33.59
N SER A 207 -27.02 22.01 34.48
CA SER A 207 -25.60 22.13 34.14
C SER A 207 -25.17 21.01 33.18
N SER A 208 -25.59 19.76 33.41
CA SER A 208 -25.39 18.63 32.49
C SER A 208 -26.00 18.87 31.10
N ALA A 209 -27.23 19.41 31.02
CA ALA A 209 -27.86 19.77 29.75
C ALA A 209 -27.08 20.87 29.01
N ARG A 210 -26.61 21.90 29.73
CA ARG A 210 -25.82 23.00 29.15
C ARG A 210 -24.43 22.55 28.71
N VAL A 211 -23.81 21.59 29.40
CA VAL A 211 -22.56 20.94 28.95
C VAL A 211 -22.82 20.19 27.64
N LYS A 212 -23.87 19.36 27.56
CA LYS A 212 -24.22 18.63 26.32
C LYS A 212 -24.53 19.54 25.14
N GLU A 213 -25.16 20.70 25.37
CA GLU A 213 -25.39 21.68 24.30
C GLU A 213 -24.07 22.33 23.83
N LEU A 214 -23.16 22.66 24.75
CA LEU A 214 -21.82 23.16 24.41
C LEU A 214 -20.96 22.10 23.71
N GLU A 215 -21.04 20.83 24.10
CA GLU A 215 -20.43 19.69 23.38
C GLU A 215 -21.02 19.55 21.97
N GLY A 216 -22.34 19.74 21.80
CA GLY A 216 -23.00 19.80 20.50
C GLY A 216 -22.50 20.95 19.62
N GLN A 217 -22.34 22.15 20.18
CA GLN A 217 -21.77 23.30 19.47
C GLN A 217 -20.29 23.07 19.12
N LEU A 218 -19.50 22.50 20.03
CA LEU A 218 -18.07 22.23 19.82
C LEU A 218 -17.84 21.13 18.78
N THR A 219 -18.68 20.08 18.75
CA THR A 219 -18.67 19.08 17.67
C THR A 219 -19.13 19.66 16.34
N GLY A 220 -20.12 20.56 16.32
CA GLY A 220 -20.50 21.33 15.13
C GLY A 220 -19.34 22.16 14.56
N PHE A 221 -18.73 23.02 15.38
CA PHE A 221 -17.57 23.82 14.98
C PHE A 221 -16.37 22.95 14.56
N LYS A 222 -16.18 21.78 15.18
CA LYS A 222 -15.14 20.82 14.75
C LYS A 222 -15.41 20.30 13.33
N MET A 223 -16.65 19.94 13.00
CA MET A 223 -17.02 19.52 11.64
C MET A 223 -16.90 20.67 10.63
N GLU A 224 -17.25 21.89 11.00
CA GLU A 224 -17.04 23.08 10.15
C GLU A 224 -15.55 23.36 9.92
N LEU A 225 -14.71 23.26 10.95
CA LEU A 225 -13.25 23.42 10.83
C LEU A 225 -12.64 22.34 9.94
N GLU A 226 -13.05 21.08 10.08
CA GLU A 226 -12.57 19.94 9.28
C GLU A 226 -13.04 20.03 7.82
N SER A 227 -14.24 20.56 7.58
CA SER A 227 -14.76 20.94 6.26
C SER A 227 -13.93 22.06 5.63
N LEU A 228 -13.66 23.14 6.37
CA LEU A 228 -12.82 24.26 5.91
C LEU A 228 -11.36 23.83 5.65
N CYS A 229 -10.80 22.95 6.49
CA CYS A 229 -9.47 22.37 6.26
C CYS A 229 -9.44 21.44 5.04
N SER A 230 -10.57 20.87 4.64
CA SER A 230 -10.69 20.09 3.40
C SER A 230 -10.77 21.00 2.18
N GLN A 231 -11.67 22.00 2.19
CA GLN A 231 -11.75 23.03 1.15
C GLN A 231 -10.43 23.79 0.96
N LYS A 232 -9.70 24.08 2.04
CA LYS A 232 -8.36 24.67 1.99
C LYS A 232 -7.39 23.78 1.20
N ARG A 233 -7.31 22.49 1.52
CA ARG A 233 -6.45 21.53 0.81
C ARG A 233 -6.81 21.40 -0.67
N ASP A 234 -8.10 21.39 -0.99
CA ASP A 234 -8.58 21.33 -2.38
C ASP A 234 -8.17 22.59 -3.17
N LEU A 235 -8.27 23.78 -2.56
CA LEU A 235 -7.82 25.05 -3.16
C LEU A 235 -6.30 25.15 -3.27
N GLU A 236 -5.55 24.63 -2.29
CA GLU A 236 -4.08 24.55 -2.34
C GLU A 236 -3.61 23.59 -3.44
N ALA A 237 -4.24 22.41 -3.57
CA ALA A 237 -3.99 21.49 -4.67
C ALA A 237 -4.34 22.07 -6.05
N TRP A 238 -5.46 22.81 -6.16
CA TRP A 238 -5.83 23.52 -7.39
C TRP A 238 -4.82 24.60 -7.77
N LYS A 239 -4.36 25.38 -6.78
CA LYS A 239 -3.32 26.40 -6.95
C LYS A 239 -1.99 25.78 -7.41
N GLU A 240 -1.57 24.68 -6.79
CA GLU A 240 -0.32 24.01 -7.16
C GLU A 240 -0.41 23.38 -8.56
N GLY A 241 -1.56 22.77 -8.91
CA GLY A 241 -1.83 22.31 -10.28
C GLY A 241 -1.73 23.44 -11.32
N LYS A 242 -2.28 24.63 -11.03
CA LYS A 242 -2.16 25.80 -11.91
C LYS A 242 -0.74 26.39 -11.94
N SER A 243 0.02 26.28 -10.86
CA SER A 243 1.45 26.62 -10.81
C SER A 243 2.29 25.70 -11.72
N ALA A 244 2.03 24.39 -11.67
CA ALA A 244 2.68 23.39 -12.53
C ALA A 244 2.31 23.57 -14.02
N GLU A 245 1.04 23.85 -14.33
CA GLU A 245 0.58 24.18 -15.68
C GLU A 245 1.27 25.44 -16.23
N ALA A 246 1.40 26.49 -15.42
CA ALA A 246 2.11 27.72 -15.78
C ALA A 246 3.61 27.48 -16.04
N LYS A 247 4.29 26.65 -15.22
CA LYS A 247 5.68 26.22 -15.46
C LYS A 247 5.81 25.49 -16.80
N GLN A 248 4.96 24.49 -17.06
CA GLN A 248 5.00 23.72 -18.31
C GLN A 248 4.74 24.60 -19.54
N LEU A 249 3.86 25.61 -19.44
CA LEU A 249 3.66 26.60 -20.50
C LEU A 249 4.87 27.52 -20.68
N GLY A 250 5.56 27.90 -19.60
CA GLY A 250 6.84 28.60 -19.64
C GLY A 250 7.92 27.81 -20.39
N ASP A 251 8.13 26.54 -20.02
CA ASP A 251 9.10 25.65 -20.66
C ASP A 251 8.81 25.45 -22.16
N LYS A 252 7.53 25.26 -22.51
CA LYS A 252 7.06 25.21 -23.91
C LYS A 252 7.35 26.52 -24.65
N ASN A 253 7.13 27.66 -24.01
CA ASN A 253 7.38 28.97 -24.62
C ASN A 253 8.88 29.21 -24.86
N ILE A 254 9.76 28.80 -23.92
CA ILE A 254 11.22 28.82 -24.09
C ILE A 254 11.64 27.94 -25.27
N GLY A 255 11.09 26.71 -25.36
CA GLY A 255 11.35 25.82 -26.50
C GLY A 255 10.89 26.39 -27.85
N LEU A 256 9.75 27.08 -27.87
CA LEU A 256 9.27 27.79 -29.06
C LEU A 256 10.17 28.97 -29.43
N HIS A 257 10.64 29.78 -28.47
CA HIS A 257 11.58 30.87 -28.73
C HIS A 257 12.92 30.35 -29.28
N ALA A 258 13.45 29.25 -28.74
CA ALA A 258 14.64 28.60 -29.29
C ALA A 258 14.44 28.14 -30.75
N ARG A 259 13.25 27.59 -31.08
CA ARG A 259 12.93 27.20 -32.46
C ARG A 259 12.69 28.39 -33.40
N ILE A 260 12.19 29.51 -32.89
CA ILE A 260 12.06 30.76 -33.65
C ILE A 260 13.45 31.29 -34.01
N LEU A 261 14.38 31.38 -33.05
CA LEU A 261 15.77 31.81 -33.29
C LEU A 261 16.50 30.91 -34.32
N GLU A 262 16.27 29.59 -34.28
CA GLU A 262 16.79 28.65 -35.28
C GLU A 262 16.23 28.94 -36.69
N LEU A 263 14.93 29.23 -36.80
CA LEU A 263 14.29 29.58 -38.07
C LEU A 263 14.72 30.96 -38.58
N GLU A 264 14.94 31.94 -37.70
CA GLU A 264 15.48 33.25 -38.05
C GLU A 264 16.91 33.16 -38.60
N LEU A 265 17.76 32.31 -38.01
CA LEU A 265 19.08 31.99 -38.55
C LEU A 265 19.00 31.37 -39.95
N VAL A 266 18.16 30.35 -40.15
CA VAL A 266 17.98 29.72 -41.47
C VAL A 266 17.40 30.70 -42.50
N LEU A 267 16.50 31.60 -42.09
CA LEU A 267 15.99 32.67 -42.97
C LEU A 267 17.09 33.67 -43.36
N LYS A 268 17.99 34.02 -42.44
CA LYS A 268 19.14 34.88 -42.69
C LYS A 268 20.13 34.22 -43.66
N GLU A 269 20.46 32.94 -43.46
CA GLU A 269 21.25 32.14 -44.42
C GLU A 269 20.63 32.13 -45.82
N ARG A 270 19.31 31.92 -45.94
CA ARG A 270 18.60 31.95 -47.22
C ARG A 270 18.52 33.33 -47.85
N GLU A 271 18.40 34.40 -47.07
CA GLU A 271 18.44 35.77 -47.58
C GLU A 271 19.81 36.09 -48.20
N ASP A 272 20.90 35.63 -47.57
CA ASP A 272 22.25 35.82 -48.07
C ASP A 272 22.52 34.95 -49.32
N GLU A 273 22.06 33.69 -49.36
CA GLU A 273 22.05 32.88 -50.60
C GLU A 273 21.30 33.59 -51.74
N ILE A 274 20.13 34.16 -51.48
CA ILE A 274 19.31 34.89 -52.47
C ILE A 274 20.04 36.16 -52.95
N SER A 275 20.75 36.86 -52.07
CA SER A 275 21.63 37.98 -52.42
C SER A 275 22.74 37.54 -53.38
N ASP A 276 23.37 36.40 -53.09
CA ASP A 276 24.42 35.80 -53.92
C ASP A 276 23.92 35.38 -55.31
N PHE A 277 22.73 34.77 -55.40
CA PHE A 277 22.09 34.46 -56.69
C PHE A 277 21.70 35.72 -57.46
N LYS A 278 21.20 36.76 -56.78
CA LYS A 278 20.84 38.05 -57.38
C LYS A 278 22.05 38.78 -57.97
N ASN A 279 23.22 38.68 -57.34
CA ASN A 279 24.46 39.25 -57.86
C ASN A 279 24.95 38.48 -59.10
N LYS A 280 24.96 37.14 -59.06
CA LYS A 280 25.30 36.28 -60.21
C LYS A 280 24.35 36.50 -61.40
N LEU A 281 23.08 36.80 -61.16
CA LEU A 281 22.12 37.15 -62.21
C LEU A 281 22.50 38.48 -62.89
N LYS A 282 22.84 39.52 -62.11
CA LYS A 282 23.31 40.80 -62.65
C LYS A 282 24.58 40.68 -63.48
N GLU A 283 25.59 39.95 -62.98
CA GLU A 283 26.83 39.70 -63.72
C GLU A 283 26.55 39.06 -65.09
N ASN A 284 25.58 38.13 -65.14
CA ASN A 284 25.13 37.51 -66.39
C ASN A 284 24.35 38.48 -67.30
N GLU A 285 23.44 39.30 -66.74
CA GLU A 285 22.73 40.37 -67.47
C GLU A 285 23.71 41.40 -68.07
N GLU A 286 24.69 41.86 -67.30
CA GLU A 286 25.72 42.80 -67.76
C GLU A 286 26.63 42.16 -68.83
N SER A 287 27.05 40.89 -68.66
CA SER A 287 27.87 40.20 -69.66
C SER A 287 27.12 39.95 -70.98
N SER A 288 25.81 39.70 -70.92
CA SER A 288 24.97 39.49 -72.10
C SER A 288 24.56 40.80 -72.77
N ALA A 289 24.33 41.88 -72.00
CA ALA A 289 24.15 43.23 -72.52
C ALA A 289 25.40 43.72 -73.28
N SER A 290 26.60 43.50 -72.73
CA SER A 290 27.87 43.77 -73.43
C SER A 290 27.93 43.04 -74.77
N LYS A 291 27.61 41.75 -74.78
CA LYS A 291 27.65 40.89 -75.97
C LYS A 291 26.61 41.28 -77.03
N ILE A 292 25.48 41.84 -76.62
CA ILE A 292 24.48 42.44 -77.52
C ILE A 292 25.00 43.77 -78.08
N SER A 293 25.71 44.57 -77.27
CA SER A 293 26.35 45.80 -77.74
C SER A 293 27.41 45.54 -78.81
N ASP A 294 28.28 44.54 -78.61
CA ASP A 294 29.28 44.12 -79.61
C ASP A 294 28.61 43.76 -80.95
N LEU A 295 27.53 42.96 -80.90
CA LEU A 295 26.76 42.57 -82.08
C LEU A 295 26.06 43.73 -82.78
N MET A 296 25.58 44.74 -82.04
CA MET A 296 25.01 45.96 -82.63
C MET A 296 26.09 46.76 -83.39
N THR A 297 27.28 46.96 -82.82
CA THR A 297 28.37 47.65 -83.54
C THR A 297 28.79 46.90 -84.80
N HIS A 298 28.75 45.56 -84.80
CA HIS A 298 29.04 44.77 -86.00
C HIS A 298 27.96 44.96 -87.09
N ALA A 299 26.68 45.04 -86.71
CA ALA A 299 25.58 45.32 -87.63
C ALA A 299 25.65 46.74 -88.23
N GLU A 300 25.99 47.75 -87.42
CA GLU A 300 26.16 49.14 -87.88
C GLU A 300 27.29 49.29 -88.90
N ASN A 301 28.40 48.57 -88.70
CA ASN A 301 29.50 48.54 -89.67
C ASN A 301 29.07 47.92 -91.03
N MET A 302 28.29 46.84 -91.02
CA MET A 302 27.76 46.25 -92.27
C MET A 302 26.74 47.16 -92.98
N GLN A 303 25.95 47.94 -92.24
CA GLN A 303 25.02 48.90 -92.85
C GLN A 303 25.76 50.01 -93.63
N GLN A 304 26.89 50.48 -93.13
CA GLN A 304 27.72 51.49 -93.82
C GLN A 304 28.32 50.97 -95.14
N GLU A 305 28.61 49.66 -95.23
CA GLU A 305 29.06 49.02 -96.48
C GLU A 305 27.95 48.97 -97.54
N VAL A 306 26.70 48.72 -97.13
CA VAL A 306 25.52 48.75 -98.02
C VAL A 306 25.26 50.15 -98.57
N ASP A 307 25.43 51.19 -97.74
CA ASP A 307 25.16 52.58 -98.13
C ASP A 307 26.20 53.10 -99.16
N LEU A 308 27.46 52.68 -99.05
CA LEU A 308 28.52 52.95 -100.04
C LEU A 308 28.20 52.35 -101.42
N LEU A 309 27.68 51.12 -101.46
CA LEU A 309 27.26 50.46 -102.71
C LEU A 309 26.02 51.12 -103.32
N CYS A 310 25.10 51.63 -102.49
CA CYS A 310 23.94 52.39 -102.96
C CYS A 310 24.34 53.72 -103.62
N ALA A 311 25.38 54.40 -103.10
CA ALA A 311 25.85 55.67 -103.65
C ALA A 311 26.34 55.55 -105.10
N GLN A 312 27.12 54.52 -105.43
CA GLN A 312 27.66 54.30 -106.79
C GLN A 312 26.56 54.10 -107.85
N LYS A 313 25.43 53.50 -107.48
CA LYS A 313 24.29 53.30 -108.38
C LYS A 313 23.63 54.64 -108.78
N GLY A 314 23.53 55.58 -107.83
CA GLY A 314 22.78 56.83 -108.00
C GLY A 314 23.37 57.84 -108.99
N GLU A 315 24.65 57.71 -109.37
CA GLU A 315 25.27 58.61 -110.35
C GLU A 315 24.89 58.28 -111.80
N MET A 316 24.64 57.00 -112.11
CA MET A 316 24.30 56.54 -113.45
C MET A 316 22.87 56.92 -113.86
N GLU A 317 21.92 56.89 -112.92
CA GLU A 317 20.49 57.14 -113.18
C GLU A 317 20.19 58.65 -113.40
N LYS A 318 21.00 59.55 -112.83
CA LYS A 318 20.77 61.01 -112.86
C LYS A 318 20.90 61.69 -114.23
N LYS A 319 21.40 61.02 -115.28
CA LYS A 319 21.58 61.63 -116.62
C LYS A 319 20.36 61.54 -117.55
N MET A 320 19.35 60.73 -117.24
CA MET A 320 18.34 60.31 -118.24
C MET A 320 16.96 61.01 -118.18
N ALA A 321 16.66 61.79 -117.13
CA ALA A 321 15.26 62.12 -116.79
C ALA A 321 14.91 63.62 -116.62
N SER A 322 15.76 64.56 -117.01
CA SER A 322 15.46 66.00 -116.82
C SER A 322 14.49 66.58 -117.88
N LYS A 323 13.45 67.28 -117.44
CA LYS A 323 12.57 68.20 -118.21
C LYS A 323 11.63 67.57 -119.27
N LYS A 324 10.43 67.11 -118.85
CA LYS A 324 9.20 67.41 -119.65
C LYS A 324 7.85 67.36 -118.92
N ASN A 325 7.47 66.24 -118.29
CA ASN A 325 6.05 65.92 -118.02
C ASN A 325 5.59 66.09 -116.55
N GLU A 326 6.21 67.00 -115.82
CA GLU A 326 6.10 67.12 -114.35
C GLU A 326 4.73 67.64 -113.85
N SER A 327 3.97 68.38 -114.67
CA SER A 327 2.67 68.95 -114.29
C SER A 327 1.45 68.05 -114.56
N ALA A 328 1.61 66.92 -115.27
CA ALA A 328 0.49 66.08 -115.70
C ALA A 328 0.19 64.88 -114.78
N THR A 329 1.08 64.59 -113.81
CA THR A 329 0.99 63.41 -112.92
C THR A 329 0.21 63.69 -111.62
N GLN A 330 0.22 64.94 -111.15
CA GLN A 330 -0.24 65.31 -109.80
C GLN A 330 -1.73 65.01 -109.54
N VAL A 331 -2.60 65.24 -110.53
CA VAL A 331 -4.06 64.99 -110.42
C VAL A 331 -4.39 63.49 -110.42
N ARG A 332 -3.59 62.66 -111.11
CA ARG A 332 -3.78 61.20 -111.13
C ARG A 332 -3.35 60.55 -109.81
N GLY A 333 -2.20 60.97 -109.25
CA GLY A 333 -1.68 60.43 -108.00
C GLY A 333 -2.64 60.57 -106.81
N LEU A 334 -3.36 61.69 -106.70
CA LEU A 334 -4.36 61.90 -105.64
C LEU A 334 -5.55 60.91 -105.75
N SER A 335 -5.99 60.59 -106.97
CA SER A 335 -7.06 59.61 -107.19
C SER A 335 -6.61 58.19 -106.83
N GLU A 336 -5.37 57.83 -107.18
CA GLU A 336 -4.77 56.54 -106.83
C GLU A 336 -4.55 56.42 -105.30
N GLN A 337 -4.14 57.51 -104.62
CA GLN A 337 -3.98 57.57 -103.17
C GLN A 337 -5.31 57.41 -102.40
N VAL A 338 -6.39 58.06 -102.84
CA VAL A 338 -7.73 57.87 -102.22
C VAL A 338 -8.22 56.43 -102.37
N ASN A 339 -7.99 55.81 -103.53
CA ASN A 339 -8.33 54.40 -103.76
C ASN A 339 -7.45 53.43 -102.94
N ALA A 340 -6.20 53.79 -102.65
CA ALA A 340 -5.34 53.03 -101.74
C ALA A 340 -5.86 53.11 -100.29
N MET A 341 -6.12 54.32 -99.77
CA MET A 341 -6.65 54.52 -98.41
C MET A 341 -8.02 53.85 -98.22
N GLN A 342 -8.89 53.80 -99.25
CA GLN A 342 -10.15 53.04 -99.18
C GLN A 342 -9.97 51.52 -99.17
N LYS A 343 -8.85 50.98 -99.69
CA LYS A 343 -8.51 49.55 -99.54
C LYS A 343 -7.93 49.28 -98.15
N GLU A 344 -7.04 50.14 -97.66
CA GLU A 344 -6.47 50.04 -96.31
C GLU A 344 -7.53 50.14 -95.22
N LEU A 345 -8.48 51.07 -95.34
CA LEU A 345 -9.62 51.16 -94.41
C LEU A 345 -10.49 49.90 -94.42
N LYS A 346 -10.67 49.23 -95.56
CA LYS A 346 -11.38 47.94 -95.62
C LYS A 346 -10.58 46.81 -94.95
N ILE A 347 -9.27 46.76 -95.15
CA ILE A 347 -8.37 45.80 -94.50
C ILE A 347 -8.35 46.01 -92.98
N LEU A 348 -8.25 47.26 -92.52
CA LEU A 348 -8.31 47.62 -91.09
C LEU A 348 -9.68 47.32 -90.49
N HIS A 349 -10.77 47.56 -91.22
CA HIS A 349 -12.11 47.23 -90.74
C HIS A 349 -12.32 45.72 -90.61
N GLN A 350 -11.85 44.93 -91.58
CA GLN A 350 -11.88 43.47 -91.54
C GLN A 350 -11.04 42.94 -90.36
N LYS A 351 -9.79 43.42 -90.22
CA LYS A 351 -8.91 43.05 -89.10
C LYS A 351 -9.48 43.44 -87.74
N LYS A 352 -10.22 44.56 -87.65
CA LYS A 352 -10.98 44.94 -86.45
C LYS A 352 -12.08 43.92 -86.13
N ILE A 353 -12.88 43.51 -87.12
CA ILE A 353 -13.94 42.49 -86.93
C ILE A 353 -13.33 41.16 -86.46
N GLU A 354 -12.22 40.72 -87.07
CA GLU A 354 -11.49 39.51 -86.67
C GLU A 354 -10.96 39.60 -85.24
N SER A 355 -10.37 40.74 -84.85
CA SER A 355 -9.91 40.96 -83.47
C SER A 355 -11.05 41.01 -82.45
N GLN A 356 -12.22 41.54 -82.82
CA GLN A 356 -13.40 41.53 -81.96
C GLN A 356 -13.94 40.11 -81.78
N ALA A 357 -14.03 39.33 -82.87
CA ALA A 357 -14.46 37.93 -82.80
C ALA A 357 -13.53 37.07 -81.92
N GLN A 358 -12.20 37.29 -81.98
CA GLN A 358 -11.25 36.64 -81.07
C GLN A 358 -11.45 37.06 -79.61
N LEU A 359 -11.73 38.34 -79.35
CA LEU A 359 -12.01 38.86 -78.00
C LEU A 359 -13.32 38.27 -77.45
N ASP A 360 -14.36 38.17 -78.26
CA ASP A 360 -15.64 37.57 -77.89
C ASP A 360 -15.49 36.05 -77.63
N GLU A 361 -14.64 35.36 -78.38
CA GLU A 361 -14.31 33.94 -78.14
C GLU A 361 -13.56 33.77 -76.81
N LYS A 362 -12.55 34.62 -76.54
CA LYS A 362 -11.82 34.62 -75.25
C LYS A 362 -12.71 34.98 -74.06
N ASN A 363 -13.70 35.86 -74.23
CA ASN A 363 -14.68 36.18 -73.19
C ASN A 363 -15.59 34.98 -72.86
N LYS A 364 -15.98 34.15 -73.84
CA LYS A 364 -16.70 32.87 -73.60
C LYS A 364 -15.82 31.86 -72.86
N GLU A 365 -14.53 31.81 -73.19
CA GLU A 365 -13.55 30.92 -72.56
C GLU A 365 -13.31 31.31 -71.09
N ILE A 366 -13.12 32.60 -70.81
CA ILE A 366 -13.07 33.16 -69.44
C ILE A 366 -14.36 32.84 -68.67
N SER A 367 -15.53 32.97 -69.30
CA SER A 367 -16.81 32.67 -68.66
C SER A 367 -16.94 31.19 -68.26
N LYS A 368 -16.42 30.26 -69.07
CA LYS A 368 -16.34 28.83 -68.71
C LYS A 368 -15.39 28.58 -67.54
N HIS A 369 -14.23 29.23 -67.53
CA HIS A 369 -13.27 29.10 -66.42
C HIS A 369 -13.80 29.68 -65.11
N LEU A 370 -14.57 30.78 -65.15
CA LEU A 370 -15.27 31.31 -63.98
C LEU A 370 -16.31 30.32 -63.44
N GLN A 371 -17.10 29.68 -64.31
CA GLN A 371 -18.02 28.61 -63.88
C GLN A 371 -17.28 27.41 -63.27
N GLN A 372 -16.14 27.00 -63.83
CA GLN A 372 -15.31 25.93 -63.27
C GLN A 372 -14.74 26.32 -61.89
N MET A 373 -14.27 27.57 -61.72
CA MET A 373 -13.82 28.07 -60.41
C MET A 373 -14.94 28.05 -59.36
N GLU A 374 -16.16 28.47 -59.71
CA GLU A 374 -17.28 28.50 -58.77
C GLU A 374 -17.69 27.08 -58.34
N ILE A 375 -17.69 26.11 -59.27
CA ILE A 375 -17.94 24.69 -58.97
C ILE A 375 -16.86 24.13 -58.03
N LEU A 376 -15.57 24.32 -58.35
CA LEU A 376 -14.45 23.83 -57.54
C LEU A 376 -14.43 24.44 -56.13
N LYS A 377 -14.80 25.72 -56.02
CA LYS A 377 -14.97 26.45 -54.75
C LYS A 377 -16.13 25.89 -53.94
N GLU A 378 -17.26 25.56 -54.57
CA GLU A 378 -18.39 24.91 -53.91
C GLU A 378 -18.02 23.49 -53.43
N GLU A 379 -17.26 22.72 -54.23
CA GLU A 379 -16.69 21.43 -53.82
C GLU A 379 -15.71 21.54 -52.66
N LEU A 380 -14.86 22.58 -52.64
CA LEU A 380 -13.96 22.86 -51.52
C LEU A 380 -14.74 23.06 -50.22
N THR A 381 -15.76 23.94 -50.23
CA THR A 381 -16.57 24.19 -49.02
C THR A 381 -17.34 22.96 -48.54
N LYS A 382 -17.80 22.10 -49.46
CA LYS A 382 -18.39 20.79 -49.10
C LYS A 382 -17.35 19.92 -48.39
N LYS A 383 -16.14 19.83 -48.93
CA LYS A 383 -15.03 19.06 -48.34
C LYS A 383 -14.66 19.58 -46.95
N ASP A 384 -14.53 20.89 -46.77
CA ASP A 384 -14.27 21.54 -45.47
C ASP A 384 -15.34 21.19 -44.42
N THR A 385 -16.61 21.08 -44.82
CA THR A 385 -17.70 20.71 -43.90
C THR A 385 -17.69 19.22 -43.51
N VAL A 386 -17.16 18.35 -44.38
CA VAL A 386 -16.96 16.93 -44.06
C VAL A 386 -15.73 16.75 -43.17
N GLU A 387 -14.63 17.44 -43.45
CA GLU A 387 -13.42 17.38 -42.64
C GLU A 387 -13.66 17.91 -41.22
N ARG A 388 -14.43 19.00 -41.07
CA ARG A 388 -14.83 19.53 -39.76
C ARG A 388 -15.63 18.50 -38.94
N LYS A 389 -16.63 17.85 -39.53
CA LYS A 389 -17.41 16.78 -38.87
C LYS A 389 -16.53 15.60 -38.48
N MET A 390 -15.61 15.19 -39.35
CA MET A 390 -14.66 14.12 -39.03
C MET A 390 -13.71 14.52 -37.88
N MET A 391 -13.38 15.80 -37.72
CA MET A 391 -12.63 16.30 -36.56
C MET A 391 -13.48 16.32 -35.28
N GLU A 392 -14.73 16.77 -35.35
CA GLU A 392 -15.70 16.70 -34.24
C GLU A 392 -15.89 15.24 -33.77
N GLU A 393 -16.04 14.29 -34.69
CA GLU A 393 -16.11 12.85 -34.38
C GLU A 393 -14.82 12.32 -33.73
N LYS A 394 -13.64 12.69 -34.26
CA LYS A 394 -12.35 12.32 -33.66
C LYS A 394 -12.19 12.84 -32.23
N GLU A 395 -12.67 14.04 -31.93
CA GLU A 395 -12.59 14.64 -30.60
C GLU A 395 -13.53 13.92 -29.61
N ILE A 396 -14.75 13.55 -30.04
CA ILE A 396 -15.66 12.68 -29.28
C ILE A 396 -15.02 11.31 -29.01
N PHE A 397 -14.37 10.70 -30.01
CA PHE A 397 -13.65 9.44 -29.80
C PHE A 397 -12.43 9.59 -28.87
N LEU A 398 -11.70 10.70 -28.94
CA LEU A 398 -10.55 10.98 -28.07
C LEU A 398 -10.97 11.10 -26.60
N VAL A 399 -12.04 11.84 -26.31
CA VAL A 399 -12.63 11.91 -24.96
C VAL A 399 -12.98 10.50 -24.46
N LYS A 400 -13.66 9.70 -25.29
CA LYS A 400 -14.06 8.34 -24.92
C LYS A 400 -12.90 7.36 -24.73
N VAL A 401 -11.78 7.56 -25.44
CA VAL A 401 -10.53 6.81 -25.21
C VAL A 401 -9.92 7.19 -23.86
N ASN A 402 -9.88 8.49 -23.53
CA ASN A 402 -9.36 8.97 -22.24
C ASN A 402 -10.21 8.45 -21.06
N ASP A 403 -11.55 8.47 -21.20
CA ASP A 403 -12.48 7.90 -20.21
C ASP A 403 -12.17 6.41 -19.96
N LEU A 404 -12.07 5.61 -21.04
CA LEU A 404 -11.76 4.18 -20.96
C LEU A 404 -10.36 3.92 -20.40
N GLU A 405 -9.36 4.75 -20.70
CA GLU A 405 -8.03 4.63 -20.09
C GLU A 405 -8.06 4.93 -18.59
N SER A 406 -8.85 5.91 -18.15
CA SER A 406 -9.05 6.20 -16.73
C SER A 406 -9.71 5.01 -16.00
N GLU A 407 -10.71 4.38 -16.63
CA GLU A 407 -11.39 3.20 -16.08
C GLU A 407 -10.47 1.97 -16.05
N VAL A 408 -9.70 1.72 -17.12
CA VAL A 408 -8.68 0.67 -17.17
C VAL A 408 -7.62 0.87 -16.07
N ASN A 409 -7.20 2.10 -15.79
CA ASN A 409 -6.26 2.39 -14.71
C ASN A 409 -6.90 2.21 -13.32
N SER A 410 -8.17 2.59 -13.14
CA SER A 410 -8.96 2.30 -11.93
C SER A 410 -9.09 0.79 -11.68
N LEU A 411 -9.43 0.01 -12.71
CA LEU A 411 -9.50 -1.45 -12.66
C LEU A 411 -8.12 -2.08 -12.40
N ARG A 412 -7.04 -1.54 -12.99
CA ARG A 412 -5.65 -1.98 -12.75
C ARG A 412 -5.19 -1.71 -11.31
N ASN A 413 -5.66 -0.63 -10.69
CA ASN A 413 -5.44 -0.33 -9.27
C ASN A 413 -6.24 -1.29 -8.36
N LYS A 414 -7.54 -1.49 -8.64
CA LYS A 414 -8.41 -2.45 -7.93
C LYS A 414 -7.85 -3.88 -8.00
N LYS A 415 -7.40 -4.32 -9.18
CA LYS A 415 -6.74 -5.62 -9.37
C LYS A 415 -5.50 -5.77 -8.49
N ARG A 416 -4.58 -4.79 -8.49
CA ARG A 416 -3.39 -4.82 -7.62
C ARG A 416 -3.72 -4.90 -6.13
N ASN A 417 -4.81 -4.26 -5.69
CA ASN A 417 -5.27 -4.36 -4.30
C ASN A 417 -5.79 -5.77 -3.96
N VAL A 418 -6.61 -6.36 -4.83
CA VAL A 418 -7.10 -7.74 -4.68
C VAL A 418 -5.94 -8.75 -4.71
N GLU A 419 -4.94 -8.56 -5.58
CA GLU A 419 -3.73 -9.39 -5.63
C GLU A 419 -2.91 -9.29 -4.33
N LYS A 420 -2.80 -8.10 -3.72
CA LYS A 420 -2.19 -7.94 -2.38
C LYS A 420 -3.00 -8.68 -1.31
N GLN A 421 -4.32 -8.52 -1.29
CA GLN A 421 -5.18 -9.21 -0.33
C GLN A 421 -5.08 -10.74 -0.45
N ILE A 422 -5.08 -11.29 -1.67
CA ILE A 422 -4.89 -12.72 -1.93
C ILE A 422 -3.53 -13.21 -1.43
N LYS A 423 -2.44 -12.47 -1.69
CA LYS A 423 -1.10 -12.81 -1.17
C LYS A 423 -1.09 -12.87 0.36
N ASN A 424 -1.68 -11.88 1.03
CA ASN A 424 -1.73 -11.84 2.49
C ASN A 424 -2.55 -13.01 3.05
N ARG A 425 -3.74 -13.28 2.50
CA ARG A 425 -4.60 -14.40 2.92
C ARG A 425 -3.99 -15.78 2.63
N ASN A 426 -3.20 -15.91 1.56
CA ASN A 426 -2.45 -17.14 1.28
C ASN A 426 -1.31 -17.35 2.29
N HIS A 427 -0.61 -16.29 2.71
CA HIS A 427 0.41 -16.38 3.76
C HIS A 427 -0.20 -16.73 5.14
N GLU A 428 -1.33 -16.13 5.47
CA GLU A 428 -2.15 -16.44 6.65
C GLU A 428 -2.62 -17.92 6.65
N ASN A 429 -3.21 -18.39 5.53
CA ASN A 429 -3.61 -19.79 5.34
C ASN A 429 -2.41 -20.76 5.42
N SER A 430 -1.23 -20.35 4.93
CA SER A 430 0.00 -21.14 5.07
C SER A 430 0.43 -21.32 6.53
N LYS A 431 0.29 -20.29 7.39
CA LYS A 431 0.54 -20.39 8.84
C LYS A 431 -0.48 -21.31 9.51
N LEU A 432 -1.76 -21.09 9.25
CA LEU A 432 -2.84 -21.92 9.78
C LEU A 432 -2.70 -23.41 9.36
N ARG A 433 -2.18 -23.69 8.16
CA ARG A 433 -1.83 -25.07 7.74
C ARG A 433 -0.70 -25.66 8.59
N GLN A 434 0.39 -24.93 8.78
CA GLN A 434 1.52 -25.37 9.60
C GLN A 434 1.12 -25.58 11.08
N GLU A 435 0.28 -24.70 11.62
CA GLU A 435 -0.30 -24.83 12.97
C GLU A 435 -1.17 -26.10 13.06
N ASN A 436 -2.08 -26.32 12.11
CA ASN A 436 -2.89 -27.55 12.07
C ASN A 436 -2.05 -28.82 11.96
N GLU A 437 -0.98 -28.83 11.15
CA GLU A 437 -0.06 -29.97 11.04
C GLU A 437 0.71 -30.24 12.36
N SER A 438 1.08 -29.17 13.09
CA SER A 438 1.66 -29.29 14.44
C SER A 438 0.65 -29.81 15.48
N LEU A 439 -0.62 -29.41 15.36
CA LEU A 439 -1.71 -29.88 16.23
C LEU A 439 -2.06 -31.34 15.96
N LEU A 440 -2.15 -31.76 14.69
CA LEU A 440 -2.32 -33.16 14.29
C LEU A 440 -1.17 -34.03 14.81
N SER A 441 0.08 -33.57 14.68
CA SER A 441 1.26 -34.25 15.23
C SER A 441 1.20 -34.38 16.76
N ARG A 442 0.58 -33.42 17.45
CA ARG A 442 0.38 -33.43 18.90
C ARG A 442 -0.80 -34.30 19.33
N ILE A 443 -1.88 -34.36 18.54
CA ILE A 443 -3.01 -35.28 18.73
C ILE A 443 -2.53 -36.72 18.57
N PHE A 444 -1.87 -37.05 17.46
CA PHE A 444 -1.32 -38.39 17.22
C PHE A 444 -0.39 -38.88 18.34
N ARG A 445 0.45 -37.99 18.88
CA ARG A 445 1.29 -38.31 20.04
C ARG A 445 0.46 -38.58 21.31
N LEU A 446 -0.60 -37.81 21.55
CA LEU A 446 -1.50 -38.01 22.69
C LEU A 446 -2.30 -39.30 22.56
N GLU A 447 -2.85 -39.60 21.38
CA GLU A 447 -3.51 -40.87 21.04
C GLU A 447 -2.60 -42.06 21.33
N ARG A 448 -1.33 -42.00 20.88
CA ARG A 448 -0.32 -43.04 21.16
C ARG A 448 -0.09 -43.23 22.67
N THR A 449 0.00 -42.15 23.44
CA THR A 449 0.12 -42.26 24.92
C THR A 449 -1.17 -42.73 25.60
N LEU A 450 -2.34 -42.53 25.00
CA LEU A 450 -3.61 -43.05 25.51
C LEU A 450 -3.76 -44.55 25.20
N THR A 451 -3.29 -45.03 24.05
CA THR A 451 -3.23 -46.48 23.78
C THR A 451 -2.22 -47.16 24.70
N GLU A 452 -1.00 -46.60 24.85
CA GLU A 452 0.02 -47.14 25.77
C GLU A 452 -0.49 -47.25 27.21
N ARG A 453 -1.27 -46.26 27.69
CA ARG A 453 -1.91 -46.31 29.01
C ARG A 453 -3.15 -47.19 29.07
N GLY A 454 -3.87 -47.37 27.97
CA GLY A 454 -4.96 -48.34 27.85
C GLY A 454 -4.45 -49.76 28.03
N ASP A 455 -3.32 -50.09 27.38
CA ASP A 455 -2.64 -51.38 27.49
C ASP A 455 -2.05 -51.59 28.91
N GLU A 456 -1.42 -50.56 29.49
CA GLU A 456 -0.96 -50.56 30.90
C GLU A 456 -2.10 -50.85 31.89
N ILE A 457 -3.25 -50.18 31.74
CA ILE A 457 -4.44 -50.40 32.57
C ILE A 457 -5.04 -51.80 32.33
N TYR A 458 -4.95 -52.35 31.12
CA TYR A 458 -5.40 -53.70 30.81
C TYR A 458 -4.50 -54.75 31.48
N ALA A 459 -3.18 -54.57 31.44
CA ALA A 459 -2.22 -55.43 32.13
C ALA A 459 -2.42 -55.41 33.65
N LEU A 460 -2.46 -54.22 34.27
CA LEU A 460 -2.70 -54.04 35.70
C LEU A 460 -4.07 -54.62 36.14
N ARG A 461 -5.10 -54.53 35.30
CA ARG A 461 -6.39 -55.20 35.55
C ARG A 461 -6.23 -56.72 35.56
N GLY A 462 -5.45 -57.28 34.63
CA GLY A 462 -5.14 -58.72 34.60
C GLY A 462 -4.40 -59.19 35.85
N GLU A 463 -3.40 -58.43 36.30
CA GLU A 463 -2.66 -58.69 37.55
C GLU A 463 -3.57 -58.61 38.78
N CYS A 464 -4.40 -57.57 38.89
CA CYS A 464 -5.38 -57.45 39.98
C CYS A 464 -6.40 -58.60 39.97
N GLU A 465 -6.87 -59.05 38.81
CA GLU A 465 -7.81 -60.18 38.73
C GLU A 465 -7.12 -61.51 39.05
N HIS A 466 -5.85 -61.68 38.66
CA HIS A 466 -5.05 -62.83 39.09
C HIS A 466 -4.87 -62.85 40.61
N GLY A 467 -4.49 -61.71 41.21
CA GLY A 467 -4.34 -61.58 42.67
C GLY A 467 -5.63 -61.79 43.45
N LYS A 468 -6.79 -61.35 42.93
CA LYS A 468 -8.11 -61.70 43.49
C LYS A 468 -8.39 -63.20 43.42
N ASN A 469 -8.12 -63.83 42.27
CA ASN A 469 -8.35 -65.26 42.09
C ASN A 469 -7.44 -66.10 43.00
N GLU A 470 -6.19 -65.68 43.18
CA GLU A 470 -5.27 -66.30 44.14
C GLU A 470 -5.74 -66.10 45.58
N ALA A 471 -6.11 -64.88 45.97
CA ALA A 471 -6.65 -64.60 47.31
C ALA A 471 -7.95 -65.37 47.58
N SER A 472 -8.82 -65.52 46.58
CA SER A 472 -10.03 -66.34 46.63
C SER A 472 -9.70 -67.82 46.80
N ALA A 473 -8.74 -68.36 46.06
CA ALA A 473 -8.27 -69.74 46.21
C ALA A 473 -7.69 -70.01 47.60
N ARG A 474 -6.84 -69.10 48.12
CA ARG A 474 -6.32 -69.16 49.49
C ARG A 474 -7.42 -69.04 50.55
N LEU A 475 -8.45 -68.23 50.31
CA LEU A 475 -9.61 -68.11 51.21
C LEU A 475 -10.44 -69.39 51.22
N ILE A 476 -10.65 -70.04 50.06
CA ILE A 476 -11.29 -71.36 49.96
C ILE A 476 -10.45 -72.41 50.71
N GLU A 477 -9.12 -72.40 50.55
CA GLU A 477 -8.22 -73.29 51.28
C GLU A 477 -8.31 -73.09 52.81
N PHE A 478 -8.21 -71.86 53.31
CA PHE A 478 -8.39 -71.59 54.74
C PHE A 478 -9.80 -71.94 55.23
N THR A 479 -10.83 -71.78 54.38
CA THR A 479 -12.21 -72.19 54.72
C THR A 479 -12.32 -73.72 54.87
N THR A 480 -11.65 -74.51 54.02
CA THR A 480 -11.63 -75.98 54.19
C THR A 480 -10.78 -76.40 55.38
N GLN A 481 -9.64 -75.75 55.65
CA GLN A 481 -8.86 -75.99 56.87
C GLN A 481 -9.67 -75.69 58.15
N VAL A 482 -10.38 -74.56 58.20
CA VAL A 482 -11.28 -74.21 59.31
C VAL A 482 -12.44 -75.19 59.43
N SER A 483 -13.02 -75.65 58.32
CA SER A 483 -14.08 -76.67 58.35
C SER A 483 -13.57 -78.00 58.91
N ASN A 484 -12.37 -78.44 58.53
CA ASN A 484 -11.75 -79.67 59.01
C ASN A 484 -11.45 -79.58 60.51
N LEU A 485 -10.80 -78.49 60.95
CA LEU A 485 -10.52 -78.23 62.38
C LEU A 485 -11.80 -78.10 63.22
N LYS A 486 -12.88 -77.56 62.65
CA LYS A 486 -14.19 -77.52 63.30
C LYS A 486 -14.78 -78.93 63.46
N GLN A 487 -14.71 -79.76 62.42
CA GLN A 487 -15.16 -81.16 62.48
C GLN A 487 -14.33 -81.99 63.49
N GLU A 488 -13.01 -81.78 63.56
CA GLU A 488 -12.14 -82.38 64.58
C GLU A 488 -12.51 -81.93 65.99
N MET A 489 -12.74 -80.62 66.19
CA MET A 489 -13.15 -80.07 67.48
C MET A 489 -14.51 -80.60 67.94
N ASP A 490 -15.49 -80.74 67.04
CA ASP A 490 -16.79 -81.33 67.35
C ASP A 490 -16.66 -82.84 67.66
N SER A 491 -15.75 -83.55 66.99
CA SER A 491 -15.43 -84.95 67.31
C SER A 491 -14.80 -85.09 68.70
N LEU A 492 -13.81 -84.25 69.02
CA LEU A 492 -13.16 -84.22 70.35
C LEU A 492 -14.13 -83.81 71.47
N GLN A 493 -15.03 -82.87 71.21
CA GLN A 493 -16.06 -82.46 72.16
C GLN A 493 -17.08 -83.60 72.41
N ALA A 494 -17.41 -84.39 71.39
CA ALA A 494 -18.23 -85.60 71.53
C ALA A 494 -17.52 -86.69 72.34
N GLN A 495 -16.24 -86.96 72.05
CA GLN A 495 -15.40 -87.90 72.82
C GLN A 495 -15.28 -87.46 74.29
N LYS A 496 -15.05 -86.17 74.55
CA LYS A 496 -15.03 -85.62 75.91
C LYS A 496 -16.36 -85.88 76.62
N SER A 497 -17.49 -85.55 75.99
CA SER A 497 -18.82 -85.75 76.57
C SER A 497 -19.12 -87.23 76.88
N GLN A 498 -18.59 -88.16 76.08
CA GLN A 498 -18.65 -89.60 76.33
C GLN A 498 -17.77 -90.03 77.53
N LEU A 499 -16.58 -89.46 77.67
CA LEU A 499 -15.68 -89.71 78.81
C LEU A 499 -16.23 -89.13 80.11
N ASP A 500 -16.79 -87.92 80.08
CA ASP A 500 -17.44 -87.28 81.23
C ASP A 500 -18.63 -88.15 81.72
N LEU A 501 -19.46 -88.67 80.80
CA LEU A 501 -20.54 -89.62 81.12
C LEU A 501 -19.99 -90.96 81.68
N GLN A 502 -18.87 -91.45 81.17
CA GLN A 502 -18.22 -92.66 81.69
C GLN A 502 -17.67 -92.43 83.12
N ILE A 503 -17.12 -91.26 83.41
CA ILE A 503 -16.67 -90.87 84.74
C ILE A 503 -17.88 -90.79 85.70
N GLU A 504 -18.99 -90.17 85.29
CA GLU A 504 -20.23 -90.10 86.07
C GLU A 504 -20.75 -91.51 86.46
N ILE A 505 -20.78 -92.43 85.48
CA ILE A 505 -21.19 -93.84 85.70
C ILE A 505 -20.21 -94.57 86.64
N GLN A 506 -18.91 -94.32 86.54
CA GLN A 506 -17.93 -94.93 87.46
C GLN A 506 -18.03 -94.35 88.86
N ASN A 507 -18.16 -93.02 89.00
CA ASN A 507 -18.34 -92.35 90.29
C ASN A 507 -19.59 -92.87 91.01
N LYS A 508 -20.71 -93.02 90.29
CA LYS A 508 -21.91 -93.62 90.85
C LYS A 508 -21.68 -95.06 91.34
N ARG A 509 -21.00 -95.89 90.54
CA ARG A 509 -20.62 -97.27 90.95
C ARG A 509 -19.64 -97.31 92.13
N TYR A 510 -18.75 -96.32 92.27
CA TYR A 510 -17.89 -96.19 93.44
C TYR A 510 -18.69 -95.81 94.69
N LEU A 511 -19.69 -94.95 94.58
CA LEU A 511 -20.59 -94.57 95.68
C LEU A 511 -21.52 -95.73 96.10
N GLU A 512 -22.03 -96.49 95.13
CA GLU A 512 -22.78 -97.74 95.35
C GLU A 512 -21.90 -98.78 96.08
N LYS A 513 -20.65 -98.99 95.65
CA LYS A 513 -19.69 -99.86 96.36
C LYS A 513 -19.27 -99.35 97.73
N LEU A 514 -19.18 -98.04 97.93
CA LEU A 514 -18.84 -97.45 99.22
C LEU A 514 -19.95 -97.71 100.23
N THR A 515 -21.21 -97.49 99.83
CA THR A 515 -22.37 -97.80 100.66
C THR A 515 -22.55 -99.31 100.88
N GLU A 516 -22.23 -100.17 99.90
CA GLU A 516 -22.12 -101.63 100.14
C GLU A 516 -21.04 -101.95 101.20
N MET A 517 -19.86 -101.33 101.14
CA MET A 517 -18.81 -101.53 102.13
C MET A 517 -19.18 -100.99 103.51
N GLU A 518 -19.88 -99.86 103.62
CA GLU A 518 -20.38 -99.33 104.90
C GLU A 518 -21.36 -100.30 105.56
N ASN A 519 -22.35 -100.81 104.81
CA ASN A 519 -23.28 -101.85 105.28
C ASN A 519 -22.56 -103.16 105.67
N LEU A 520 -21.46 -103.50 104.98
CA LEU A 520 -20.59 -104.63 105.34
C LEU A 520 -19.78 -104.35 106.60
N ASN A 521 -19.32 -103.12 106.80
CA ASN A 521 -18.53 -102.70 107.95
C ASN A 521 -19.38 -102.68 109.23
N ASP A 522 -20.63 -102.22 109.15
CA ASP A 522 -21.60 -102.32 110.26
C ASP A 522 -21.88 -103.79 110.62
N ASN A 523 -22.05 -104.66 109.61
CA ASN A 523 -22.15 -106.11 109.83
C ASN A 523 -20.88 -106.71 110.45
N LEU A 524 -19.70 -106.20 110.09
CA LEU A 524 -18.42 -106.62 110.67
C LEU A 524 -18.27 -106.11 112.10
N ILE A 525 -18.73 -104.91 112.45
CA ILE A 525 -18.77 -104.40 113.82
C ILE A 525 -19.63 -105.30 114.71
N VAL A 526 -20.82 -105.70 114.23
CA VAL A 526 -21.69 -106.67 114.93
C VAL A 526 -21.00 -108.04 115.08
N LYS A 527 -20.25 -108.50 114.07
CA LYS A 527 -19.48 -109.76 114.14
C LYS A 527 -18.23 -109.69 115.01
N ILE A 528 -17.51 -108.57 115.04
CA ILE A 528 -16.34 -108.35 115.91
C ILE A 528 -16.79 -108.38 117.37
N GLY A 529 -17.88 -107.68 117.70
CA GLY A 529 -18.49 -107.75 119.03
C GLY A 529 -18.98 -109.15 119.43
N GLN A 530 -19.15 -110.09 118.49
CA GLN A 530 -19.37 -111.50 118.76
C GLN A 530 -18.04 -112.28 118.89
N ILE A 531 -17.08 -112.04 117.99
CA ILE A 531 -15.77 -112.69 117.97
C ILE A 531 -14.96 -112.38 119.23
N ASP A 532 -15.04 -111.17 119.80
CA ASP A 532 -14.34 -110.84 121.05
C ASP A 532 -14.85 -111.68 122.23
N ARG A 533 -16.14 -112.05 122.24
CA ARG A 533 -16.74 -112.96 123.23
C ARG A 533 -16.30 -114.42 123.07
N ASP A 534 -15.67 -114.76 121.95
CA ASP A 534 -15.22 -116.12 121.63
C ASP A 534 -13.67 -116.23 121.60
N ASN A 535 -12.95 -115.16 121.24
CA ASN A 535 -11.49 -115.06 121.32
C ASN A 535 -10.98 -115.09 122.76
N GLN A 536 -11.74 -114.56 123.73
CA GLN A 536 -11.45 -114.73 125.16
C GLN A 536 -11.42 -116.21 125.60
N LYS A 537 -11.98 -117.14 124.82
CA LYS A 537 -11.95 -118.59 125.07
C LYS A 537 -10.82 -119.29 124.29
N TYR A 538 -10.47 -118.78 123.11
CA TYR A 538 -9.46 -119.41 122.23
C TYR A 538 -8.01 -119.10 122.61
N LEU A 539 -7.76 -117.99 123.31
CA LEU A 539 -6.44 -117.64 123.85
C LEU A 539 -5.88 -118.69 124.82
N GLU A 540 -6.77 -119.51 125.40
CA GLU A 540 -6.44 -120.59 126.34
C GLU A 540 -5.92 -121.87 125.64
N ILE A 541 -6.00 -121.96 124.31
CA ILE A 541 -5.76 -123.20 123.54
C ILE A 541 -4.52 -123.14 122.63
N LEU A 542 -4.15 -121.97 122.08
CA LEU A 542 -3.24 -121.89 120.93
C LEU A 542 -1.73 -122.09 121.24
N SER A 543 -1.36 -122.36 122.48
CA SER A 543 0.03 -122.54 122.94
C SER A 543 0.73 -123.81 122.40
N GLU A 544 -0.02 -124.78 121.86
CA GLU A 544 0.47 -126.16 121.70
C GLU A 544 1.08 -126.56 120.33
N LYS A 545 1.09 -125.70 119.28
CA LYS A 545 1.17 -126.21 117.88
C LYS A 545 2.31 -125.81 116.94
N GLU A 546 3.16 -124.83 117.22
CA GLU A 546 4.11 -124.30 116.19
C GLU A 546 5.29 -125.23 115.80
N ASN A 547 5.57 -126.30 116.55
CA ASN A 547 6.89 -126.94 116.58
C ASN A 547 7.27 -127.96 115.46
N GLN A 548 6.78 -127.89 114.19
CA GLN A 548 6.90 -129.06 113.28
C GLN A 548 7.34 -128.96 111.80
N ASN A 549 7.20 -127.86 111.03
CA ASN A 549 7.04 -128.00 109.57
C ASN A 549 8.04 -127.24 108.65
N HIS A 550 9.07 -127.91 108.09
CA HIS A 550 10.19 -127.24 107.36
C HIS A 550 10.64 -127.82 105.99
N ASN A 551 10.31 -129.07 105.62
CA ASN A 551 11.26 -129.90 104.84
C ASN A 551 10.79 -130.40 103.44
N LEU A 552 10.77 -129.55 102.38
CA LEU A 552 10.34 -129.98 101.02
C LEU A 552 11.09 -129.40 99.77
N THR A 553 12.18 -128.64 99.93
CA THR A 553 12.72 -127.73 98.90
C THR A 553 13.36 -128.34 97.62
N VAL A 554 13.68 -129.63 97.55
CA VAL A 554 14.95 -130.05 96.90
C VAL A 554 15.00 -130.22 95.36
N LYS A 555 13.98 -130.74 94.65
CA LYS A 555 14.21 -131.38 93.32
C LYS A 555 13.64 -130.63 92.09
N ILE A 556 14.40 -130.27 91.03
CA ILE A 556 15.41 -130.96 90.15
C ILE A 556 14.76 -131.68 88.95
N SER A 557 15.28 -131.65 87.71
CA SER A 557 16.25 -130.72 87.06
C SER A 557 16.31 -130.80 85.51
N ASP A 558 15.56 -131.68 84.83
CA ASP A 558 16.26 -132.62 83.94
C ASP A 558 16.41 -132.31 82.43
N GLN A 559 15.59 -131.47 81.78
CA GLN A 559 15.42 -131.58 80.31
C GLN A 559 15.80 -130.34 79.45
N GLN A 560 17.03 -130.38 78.93
CA GLN A 560 17.52 -129.60 77.78
C GLN A 560 18.49 -130.44 76.93
N LYS A 561 18.30 -130.51 75.58
CA LYS A 561 19.33 -130.47 74.48
C LYS A 561 18.97 -131.24 73.19
N ILE A 562 19.62 -130.83 72.07
CA ILE A 562 19.76 -131.48 70.73
C ILE A 562 18.48 -131.47 69.87
N ILE A 563 18.34 -130.87 68.67
CA ILE A 563 19.19 -130.29 67.58
C ILE A 563 19.68 -131.27 66.46
N LYS A 564 19.19 -131.09 65.20
CA LYS A 564 19.93 -131.33 63.93
C LYS A 564 19.21 -130.71 62.68
N LYS A 565 19.77 -130.87 61.45
CA LYS A 565 19.63 -129.99 60.23
C LYS A 565 19.14 -130.70 58.92
N HIS A 566 19.02 -129.93 57.80
CA HIS A 566 19.07 -130.24 56.33
C HIS A 566 17.73 -130.31 55.52
N GLU A 567 17.53 -129.84 54.25
CA GLU A 567 18.16 -128.80 53.35
C GLU A 567 17.20 -128.39 52.15
N GLU A 568 17.64 -127.98 50.91
CA GLU A 568 16.89 -127.11 49.93
C GLU A 568 16.82 -127.45 48.38
N THR A 569 16.10 -126.62 47.56
CA THR A 569 16.24 -126.19 46.09
C THR A 569 15.15 -126.51 44.98
N PHE A 570 14.59 -125.51 44.20
CA PHE A 570 14.07 -125.55 42.75
C PHE A 570 13.22 -124.35 42.10
N LYS A 571 13.44 -123.95 40.79
CA LYS A 571 12.52 -123.41 39.66
C LYS A 571 12.29 -121.88 39.22
N LYS A 572 11.45 -121.55 38.16
CA LYS A 572 11.70 -120.49 37.07
C LYS A 572 10.55 -120.03 36.02
N PHE A 573 10.50 -118.76 35.46
CA PHE A 573 10.19 -118.25 34.01
C PHE A 573 8.88 -117.47 33.42
N ASN A 574 9.04 -116.46 32.45
CA ASN A 574 8.21 -115.86 31.27
C ASN A 574 7.00 -114.77 31.29
N LYS A 575 6.39 -114.16 30.18
CA LYS A 575 6.77 -113.11 29.08
C LYS A 575 5.70 -112.58 27.96
N GLU A 576 5.50 -111.23 27.67
CA GLU A 576 5.04 -110.37 26.41
C GLU A 576 3.65 -110.40 25.61
N HIS A 577 3.20 -109.58 24.57
CA HIS A 577 3.14 -108.10 24.09
C HIS A 577 2.50 -107.78 22.61
N LYS A 578 1.96 -106.55 22.18
CA LYS A 578 1.73 -105.85 20.78
C LYS A 578 0.44 -104.88 20.55
N GLN A 579 0.00 -104.06 19.50
CA GLN A 579 0.38 -103.26 18.23
C GLN A 579 -0.73 -102.21 17.63
N ALA A 580 -0.62 -101.46 16.45
CA ALA A 580 -1.47 -100.25 15.96
C ALA A 580 -1.78 -99.92 14.38
N LYS A 581 -2.35 -98.73 13.90
CA LYS A 581 -2.87 -98.36 12.46
C LYS A 581 -2.88 -96.86 11.85
N ILE A 582 -3.64 -96.46 10.75
CA ILE A 582 -3.41 -95.37 9.63
C ILE A 582 -4.73 -94.80 8.83
N TRP A 583 -5.04 -93.80 7.89
CA TRP A 583 -4.57 -92.70 6.84
C TRP A 583 -5.73 -91.69 6.28
N PHE A 584 -5.80 -90.69 5.28
CA PHE A 584 -4.93 -89.74 4.41
C PHE A 584 -5.39 -88.31 3.70
N PRO A 585 -5.97 -88.06 2.45
CA PRO A 585 -5.55 -87.03 1.36
C PRO A 585 -6.47 -85.84 0.70
N GLN A 586 -6.07 -85.07 -0.40
CA GLN A 586 -6.67 -83.76 -1.02
C GLN A 586 -6.40 -83.33 -2.58
N SER A 587 -6.96 -82.22 -3.23
CA SER A 587 -6.79 -81.72 -4.70
C SER A 587 -7.16 -80.20 -5.17
N LYS A 588 -6.92 -79.66 -6.46
CA LYS A 588 -7.15 -78.20 -7.00
C LYS A 588 -6.86 -77.78 -8.57
N LEU A 589 -7.52 -76.73 -9.20
CA LEU A 589 -7.14 -75.60 -10.23
C LEU A 589 -6.83 -75.56 -11.84
N ASN A 590 -7.28 -74.47 -12.59
CA ASN A 590 -6.70 -73.59 -13.74
C ASN A 590 -7.14 -73.52 -15.32
N VAL A 591 -6.53 -72.64 -16.20
CA VAL A 591 -7.05 -72.01 -17.52
C VAL A 591 -6.03 -71.76 -18.72
N GLN A 592 -6.45 -71.79 -20.03
CA GLN A 592 -5.78 -71.16 -21.25
C GLN A 592 -6.60 -71.24 -22.61
N PHE A 593 -6.66 -70.21 -23.52
CA PHE A 593 -7.29 -70.35 -24.90
C PHE A 593 -7.00 -69.31 -26.05
N ALA A 594 -6.52 -68.09 -25.83
CA ALA A 594 -6.93 -66.92 -26.67
C ALA A 594 -6.22 -66.60 -28.03
N GLU A 595 -5.20 -67.33 -28.51
CA GLU A 595 -4.26 -66.80 -29.53
C GLU A 595 -4.56 -67.05 -31.03
N ARG A 596 -5.51 -67.92 -31.39
CA ARG A 596 -5.45 -68.65 -32.68
C ARG A 596 -6.35 -68.09 -33.82
N LYS A 597 -6.37 -66.78 -34.08
CA LYS A 597 -7.35 -66.15 -35.02
C LYS A 597 -6.88 -65.06 -36.01
N MET A 598 -5.57 -64.83 -36.19
CA MET A 598 -5.08 -63.72 -37.04
C MET A 598 -4.57 -64.09 -38.45
N GLU A 599 -4.53 -65.38 -38.81
CA GLU A 599 -3.80 -65.85 -40.01
C GLU A 599 -4.58 -65.78 -41.35
N GLU A 600 -5.92 -65.91 -41.33
CA GLU A 600 -6.69 -66.31 -42.54
C GLU A 600 -6.89 -65.24 -43.62
N LEU A 601 -6.45 -63.99 -43.41
CA LEU A 601 -6.92 -62.86 -44.24
C LEU A 601 -6.12 -62.62 -45.54
N ALA A 602 -5.00 -63.32 -45.76
CA ALA A 602 -4.01 -62.95 -46.78
C ALA A 602 -4.26 -63.44 -48.22
N GLU A 603 -4.80 -64.65 -48.44
CA GLU A 603 -4.72 -65.36 -49.74
C GLU A 603 -5.59 -64.75 -50.87
N LYS A 604 -6.52 -63.84 -50.57
CA LYS A 604 -7.62 -63.47 -51.47
C LYS A 604 -7.22 -62.65 -52.72
N TYR A 605 -6.00 -62.11 -52.79
CA TYR A 605 -5.59 -61.17 -53.84
C TYR A 605 -5.11 -61.81 -55.16
N ARG A 606 -4.87 -63.13 -55.21
CA ARG A 606 -4.06 -63.76 -56.27
C ARG A 606 -4.74 -63.93 -57.65
N ILE A 607 -6.06 -63.80 -57.76
CA ILE A 607 -6.84 -64.34 -58.90
C ILE A 607 -7.05 -63.36 -60.07
N ASN A 608 -6.85 -62.05 -59.89
CA ASN A 608 -7.39 -61.02 -60.80
C ASN A 608 -6.63 -60.77 -62.14
N LEU A 609 -5.66 -61.61 -62.54
CA LEU A 609 -4.72 -61.27 -63.62
C LEU A 609 -4.92 -61.98 -64.98
N GLU A 610 -5.59 -63.14 -65.04
CA GLU A 610 -5.50 -64.01 -66.22
C GLU A 610 -6.42 -63.64 -67.41
N ASP A 611 -7.52 -62.93 -67.20
CA ASP A 611 -8.56 -62.78 -68.24
C ASP A 611 -8.21 -61.86 -69.44
N ASN A 612 -7.22 -60.96 -69.30
CA ASN A 612 -6.98 -59.88 -70.28
C ASN A 612 -6.42 -60.34 -71.63
N VAL A 613 -5.78 -61.52 -71.72
CA VAL A 613 -5.03 -61.96 -72.92
C VAL A 613 -5.96 -62.30 -74.11
N ARG A 614 -7.22 -62.64 -73.83
CA ARG A 614 -8.14 -63.31 -74.77
C ARG A 614 -8.67 -62.42 -75.91
N LEU A 615 -8.57 -61.09 -75.83
CA LEU A 615 -9.35 -60.16 -76.67
C LEU A 615 -8.73 -59.80 -78.04
N LEU A 616 -7.42 -60.04 -78.26
CA LEU A 616 -6.69 -59.41 -79.38
C LEU A 616 -6.88 -60.10 -80.75
N TYR A 617 -7.11 -61.42 -80.79
CA TYR A 617 -6.89 -62.22 -82.00
C TYR A 617 -7.93 -62.05 -83.13
N GLN A 618 -9.14 -61.55 -82.84
CA GLN A 618 -10.24 -61.55 -83.82
C GLN A 618 -10.19 -60.40 -84.85
N ARG A 619 -9.32 -59.40 -84.68
CA ARG A 619 -9.40 -58.14 -85.46
C ARG A 619 -8.82 -58.19 -86.88
N ILE A 620 -7.96 -59.16 -87.21
CA ILE A 620 -7.13 -59.10 -88.42
C ILE A 620 -7.88 -59.52 -89.70
N ARG A 621 -8.74 -60.54 -89.62
CA ARG A 621 -9.23 -61.30 -90.79
C ARG A 621 -10.24 -60.58 -91.70
N VAL A 622 -10.71 -59.39 -91.32
CA VAL A 622 -11.73 -58.63 -92.07
C VAL A 622 -11.11 -57.70 -93.12
N ALA A 623 -9.82 -57.37 -93.01
CA ALA A 623 -9.19 -56.31 -93.78
C ALA A 623 -9.00 -56.61 -95.28
N GLU A 624 -8.78 -57.88 -95.66
CA GLU A 624 -8.26 -58.22 -97.00
C GLU A 624 -9.33 -58.28 -98.10
N GLN A 625 -10.54 -58.75 -97.79
CA GLN A 625 -11.66 -58.88 -98.75
C GLN A 625 -12.00 -57.55 -99.42
N ILE A 626 -11.92 -56.45 -98.67
CA ILE A 626 -12.26 -55.07 -99.07
C ILE A 626 -11.32 -54.55 -100.18
N HIS A 627 -10.14 -55.16 -100.35
CA HIS A 627 -9.05 -54.53 -101.10
C HIS A 627 -9.16 -54.65 -102.63
N ASN A 628 -9.90 -55.64 -103.16
CA ASN A 628 -9.94 -55.93 -104.61
C ASN A 628 -11.04 -55.18 -105.36
N GLU A 629 -12.26 -55.09 -104.82
CA GLU A 629 -13.39 -54.42 -105.49
C GLU A 629 -13.13 -52.91 -105.68
N ASN A 630 -12.33 -52.32 -104.79
CA ASN A 630 -11.80 -50.96 -104.93
C ASN A 630 -11.02 -50.73 -106.24
N LYS A 631 -10.41 -51.74 -106.85
CA LYS A 631 -9.49 -51.56 -107.99
C LYS A 631 -10.21 -51.09 -109.26
N GLU A 632 -11.44 -51.53 -109.48
CA GLU A 632 -12.18 -51.26 -110.72
C GLU A 632 -13.05 -50.00 -110.61
N SER A 633 -13.56 -49.69 -109.41
CA SER A 633 -14.14 -48.37 -109.12
C SER A 633 -13.10 -47.26 -109.32
N TYR A 634 -11.86 -47.48 -108.88
CA TYR A 634 -10.73 -46.55 -109.07
C TYR A 634 -10.52 -46.10 -110.52
N LYS A 635 -10.79 -46.94 -111.53
CA LYS A 635 -10.56 -46.55 -112.94
C LYS A 635 -11.58 -45.54 -113.43
N LYS A 636 -12.89 -45.79 -113.22
CA LYS A 636 -13.94 -44.82 -113.57
C LYS A 636 -13.85 -43.55 -112.73
N PHE A 637 -13.46 -43.69 -111.46
CA PHE A 637 -13.17 -42.57 -110.57
C PHE A 637 -12.04 -41.69 -111.14
N LYS A 638 -10.95 -42.29 -111.61
CA LYS A 638 -9.83 -41.58 -112.27
C LYS A 638 -10.25 -40.80 -113.51
N GLU A 639 -11.05 -41.39 -114.40
CA GLU A 639 -11.50 -40.72 -115.63
C GLU A 639 -12.44 -39.53 -115.34
N MET A 640 -13.27 -39.61 -114.28
CA MET A 640 -14.01 -38.43 -113.80
C MET A 640 -13.08 -37.40 -113.13
N TYR A 641 -12.13 -37.84 -112.32
CA TYR A 641 -11.14 -36.99 -111.66
C TYR A 641 -10.26 -36.22 -112.64
N GLU A 642 -9.88 -36.80 -113.78
CA GLU A 642 -9.06 -36.10 -114.77
C GLU A 642 -9.85 -34.95 -115.42
N LYS A 643 -11.14 -35.14 -115.67
CA LYS A 643 -12.03 -34.09 -116.20
C LYS A 643 -12.42 -33.05 -115.14
N GLU A 644 -12.71 -33.49 -113.92
CA GLU A 644 -12.96 -32.60 -112.78
C GLU A 644 -11.71 -31.77 -112.43
N ASN A 645 -10.50 -32.32 -112.61
CA ASN A 645 -9.26 -31.55 -112.47
C ASN A 645 -9.11 -30.45 -113.55
N GLU A 646 -9.59 -30.63 -114.78
CA GLU A 646 -9.57 -29.54 -115.78
C GLU A 646 -10.59 -28.45 -115.43
N ASP A 647 -11.82 -28.82 -115.07
CA ASP A 647 -12.84 -27.90 -114.54
C ASP A 647 -12.36 -27.14 -113.28
N LEU A 648 -11.66 -27.82 -112.36
CA LEU A 648 -11.07 -27.22 -111.16
C LEU A 648 -9.88 -26.33 -111.49
N LYS A 649 -9.10 -26.65 -112.53
CA LYS A 649 -7.96 -25.86 -113.00
C LYS A 649 -8.40 -24.56 -113.68
N GLU A 650 -9.51 -24.58 -114.44
CA GLU A 650 -10.14 -23.36 -114.95
C GLU A 650 -10.73 -22.51 -113.81
N LYS A 651 -11.42 -23.13 -112.85
CA LYS A 651 -11.88 -22.44 -111.62
C LYS A 651 -10.71 -21.82 -110.84
N LEU A 652 -9.60 -22.55 -110.64
CA LEU A 652 -8.36 -22.05 -110.02
C LEU A 652 -7.79 -20.81 -110.73
N SER A 653 -7.93 -20.71 -112.06
CA SER A 653 -7.53 -19.50 -112.79
C SER A 653 -8.34 -18.25 -112.39
N THR A 654 -9.57 -18.42 -111.92
CA THR A 654 -10.40 -17.31 -111.38
C THR A 654 -10.11 -17.00 -109.90
N TYR A 655 -9.58 -17.98 -109.15
CA TYR A 655 -9.09 -17.79 -107.78
C TYR A 655 -7.74 -17.04 -107.70
N GLN A 656 -7.10 -16.72 -108.83
CA GLN A 656 -5.80 -16.04 -108.85
C GLN A 656 -5.85 -14.59 -108.32
N ASP A 657 -7.01 -13.92 -108.36
CA ASP A 657 -7.22 -12.60 -107.75
C ASP A 657 -7.38 -12.65 -106.21
N PRO A 658 -8.22 -13.53 -105.61
CA PRO A 658 -8.18 -13.76 -104.18
C PRO A 658 -6.83 -14.29 -103.69
N ASP A 659 -6.05 -15.05 -104.46
CA ASP A 659 -4.67 -15.42 -104.12
C ASP A 659 -3.75 -14.18 -104.04
N ARG A 660 -3.91 -13.22 -104.96
CA ARG A 660 -3.16 -11.96 -104.94
C ARG A 660 -3.51 -11.12 -103.71
N LYS A 661 -4.78 -11.10 -103.32
CA LYS A 661 -5.28 -10.45 -102.09
C LYS A 661 -4.81 -11.18 -100.83
N MET A 662 -4.86 -12.50 -100.81
CA MET A 662 -4.32 -13.37 -99.76
C MET A 662 -2.82 -13.12 -99.55
N LYS A 663 -2.06 -12.91 -100.63
CA LYS A 663 -0.64 -12.56 -100.57
C LYS A 663 -0.40 -11.17 -99.97
N GLN A 664 -1.16 -10.15 -100.38
CA GLN A 664 -1.11 -8.82 -99.75
C GLN A 664 -1.52 -8.87 -98.27
N ILE A 665 -2.53 -9.67 -97.91
CA ILE A 665 -2.94 -9.92 -96.52
C ILE A 665 -1.82 -10.64 -95.75
N SER A 666 -1.12 -11.61 -96.36
CA SER A 666 0.04 -12.29 -95.75
C SER A 666 1.22 -11.34 -95.52
N GLU A 667 1.51 -10.46 -96.47
CA GLU A 667 2.58 -9.46 -96.39
C GLU A 667 2.24 -8.37 -95.36
N THR A 668 0.97 -7.95 -95.28
CA THR A 668 0.45 -7.07 -94.22
C THR A 668 0.46 -7.74 -92.85
N ALA A 669 0.08 -9.02 -92.76
CA ALA A 669 0.12 -9.79 -91.53
C ALA A 669 1.57 -10.01 -91.04
N LYS A 670 2.54 -10.15 -91.94
CA LYS A 670 3.96 -10.21 -91.59
C LYS A 670 4.48 -8.88 -91.06
N SER A 671 4.07 -7.75 -91.64
CA SER A 671 4.49 -6.44 -91.14
C SER A 671 3.81 -6.06 -89.81
N THR A 672 2.55 -6.44 -89.59
CA THR A 672 1.89 -6.27 -88.29
C THR A 672 2.41 -7.24 -87.23
N LEU A 673 2.71 -8.50 -87.56
CA LEU A 673 3.38 -9.44 -86.66
C LEU A 673 4.77 -8.93 -86.26
N HIS A 674 5.59 -8.47 -87.22
CA HIS A 674 6.90 -7.91 -86.88
C HIS A 674 6.79 -6.62 -86.04
N GLY A 675 5.74 -5.81 -86.27
CA GLY A 675 5.40 -4.68 -85.40
C GLY A 675 4.99 -5.10 -83.98
N LEU A 676 4.26 -6.21 -83.84
CA LEU A 676 3.91 -6.82 -82.55
C LEU A 676 5.15 -7.40 -81.85
N ASP A 677 6.03 -8.11 -82.55
CA ASP A 677 7.29 -8.62 -82.01
C ASP A 677 8.18 -7.47 -81.48
N LEU A 678 8.24 -6.36 -82.21
CA LEU A 678 8.97 -5.15 -81.79
C LEU A 678 8.34 -4.47 -80.56
N VAL A 679 7.02 -4.62 -80.36
CA VAL A 679 6.32 -4.18 -79.14
C VAL A 679 6.57 -5.17 -77.98
N VAL A 680 6.56 -6.47 -78.23
CA VAL A 680 6.89 -7.51 -77.23
C VAL A 680 8.31 -7.32 -76.70
N LEU A 681 9.30 -7.10 -77.58
CA LEU A 681 10.69 -6.82 -77.16
C LEU A 681 10.79 -5.59 -76.24
N LYS A 682 10.01 -4.52 -76.49
CA LYS A 682 9.94 -3.35 -75.61
C LYS A 682 9.24 -3.65 -74.27
N PHE A 683 8.24 -4.54 -74.25
CA PHE A 683 7.65 -5.02 -73.01
C PHE A 683 8.62 -5.90 -72.21
N GLU A 684 9.42 -6.76 -72.85
CA GLU A 684 10.46 -7.55 -72.19
C GLU A 684 11.58 -6.68 -71.60
N GLU A 685 12.02 -5.66 -72.34
CA GLU A 685 13.00 -4.68 -71.88
C GLU A 685 12.44 -3.86 -70.70
N GLY A 686 11.20 -3.39 -70.81
CA GLY A 686 10.48 -2.75 -69.70
C GLY A 686 10.38 -3.67 -68.47
N HIS A 687 10.02 -4.94 -68.66
CA HIS A 687 9.93 -5.92 -67.58
C HIS A 687 11.28 -6.18 -66.90
N LYS A 688 12.37 -6.31 -67.66
CA LYS A 688 13.74 -6.41 -67.12
C LYS A 688 14.11 -5.16 -66.31
N ASN A 689 13.77 -3.97 -66.80
CA ASN A 689 14.01 -2.72 -66.08
C ASN A 689 13.20 -2.63 -64.77
N PHE A 690 11.93 -3.07 -64.76
CA PHE A 690 11.14 -3.19 -63.54
C PHE A 690 11.70 -4.25 -62.57
N GLN A 691 12.14 -5.41 -63.06
CA GLN A 691 12.80 -6.42 -62.23
C GLN A 691 14.08 -5.90 -61.59
N ASN A 692 14.90 -5.15 -62.33
CA ASN A 692 16.11 -4.51 -61.81
C ASN A 692 15.79 -3.43 -60.75
N GLN A 693 14.74 -2.63 -60.96
CA GLN A 693 14.25 -1.68 -59.95
C GLN A 693 13.73 -2.39 -58.69
N ILE A 694 12.94 -3.45 -58.84
CA ILE A 694 12.41 -4.25 -57.73
C ILE A 694 13.55 -4.91 -56.95
N ALA A 695 14.58 -5.43 -57.62
CA ALA A 695 15.78 -5.98 -56.97
C ALA A 695 16.51 -4.91 -56.14
N LYS A 696 16.79 -3.75 -56.74
CA LYS A 696 17.44 -2.62 -56.04
C LYS A 696 16.64 -2.13 -54.83
N ILE A 697 15.32 -1.98 -54.97
CA ILE A 697 14.41 -1.63 -53.86
C ILE A 697 14.41 -2.72 -52.77
N SER A 698 14.55 -3.99 -53.13
CA SER A 698 14.62 -5.10 -52.17
C SER A 698 15.95 -5.11 -51.39
N GLU A 699 17.07 -4.79 -52.03
CA GLU A 699 18.38 -4.63 -51.38
C GLU A 699 18.40 -3.41 -50.45
N GLU A 700 17.83 -2.28 -50.88
CA GLU A 700 17.62 -1.10 -50.04
C GLU A 700 16.70 -1.39 -48.84
N LEU A 701 15.64 -2.17 -49.05
CA LEU A 701 14.70 -2.57 -47.99
C LEU A 701 15.35 -3.52 -46.96
N GLU A 702 16.15 -4.51 -47.37
CA GLU A 702 16.90 -5.35 -46.43
C GLU A 702 17.99 -4.55 -45.70
N SER A 703 18.61 -3.57 -46.36
CA SER A 703 19.57 -2.64 -45.74
C SER A 703 18.91 -1.74 -44.68
N ALA A 704 17.71 -1.21 -44.96
CA ALA A 704 16.91 -0.49 -43.98
C ALA A 704 16.48 -1.41 -42.83
N LYS A 705 16.12 -2.67 -43.12
CA LYS A 705 15.67 -3.67 -42.14
C LYS A 705 16.80 -4.19 -41.25
N THR A 706 18.05 -4.28 -41.72
CA THR A 706 19.22 -4.53 -40.87
C THR A 706 19.55 -3.31 -40.01
N TRP A 707 19.52 -2.10 -40.56
CA TRP A 707 19.69 -0.85 -39.80
C TRP A 707 18.65 -0.72 -38.67
N VAL A 708 17.37 -1.02 -38.95
CA VAL A 708 16.30 -1.02 -37.93
C VAL A 708 16.55 -2.08 -36.85
N LYS A 709 17.01 -3.30 -37.21
CA LYS A 709 17.38 -4.34 -36.21
C LYS A 709 18.51 -3.88 -35.31
N GLU A 710 19.57 -3.30 -35.88
CA GLU A 710 20.69 -2.75 -35.12
C GLU A 710 20.23 -1.62 -34.19
N ASN A 711 19.44 -0.69 -34.72
CA ASN A 711 19.00 0.48 -33.96
C ASN A 711 18.02 0.08 -32.84
N ALA A 712 17.13 -0.88 -33.07
CA ALA A 712 16.35 -1.51 -32.01
C ALA A 712 17.24 -2.19 -30.94
N GLY A 713 18.38 -2.77 -31.32
CA GLY A 713 19.40 -3.27 -30.40
C GLY A 713 20.11 -2.17 -29.60
N LYS A 714 20.43 -1.04 -30.24
CA LYS A 714 21.00 0.17 -29.60
C LYS A 714 20.00 0.78 -28.61
N ILE A 715 18.73 0.93 -29.01
CA ILE A 715 17.62 1.41 -28.18
C ILE A 715 17.37 0.49 -26.98
N LYS A 716 17.42 -0.84 -27.14
CA LYS A 716 17.29 -1.78 -26.00
C LYS A 716 18.41 -1.61 -24.97
N ARG A 717 19.66 -1.38 -25.40
CA ARG A 717 20.78 -1.10 -24.48
C ARG A 717 20.64 0.27 -23.82
N LEU A 718 20.30 1.32 -24.57
CA LEU A 718 20.05 2.65 -24.01
C LEU A 718 18.92 2.63 -23.00
N LYS A 719 17.82 1.91 -23.27
CA LYS A 719 16.75 1.71 -22.29
C LYS A 719 17.25 1.01 -21.03
N HIS A 720 17.99 -0.10 -21.14
CA HIS A 720 18.53 -0.79 -19.97
C HIS A 720 19.47 0.10 -19.14
N ASN A 721 20.29 0.94 -19.80
CA ASN A 721 21.13 1.92 -19.11
C ASN A 721 20.29 2.98 -18.39
N VAL A 722 19.21 3.49 -19.01
CA VAL A 722 18.28 4.44 -18.36
C VAL A 722 17.57 3.77 -17.18
N ASP A 723 17.01 2.57 -17.36
CA ASP A 723 16.36 1.79 -16.29
C ASP A 723 17.32 1.59 -15.10
N CYS A 724 18.61 1.31 -15.37
CA CYS A 724 19.65 1.15 -14.34
C CYS A 724 20.05 2.47 -13.65
N LEU A 725 20.16 3.56 -14.39
CA LEU A 725 20.39 4.89 -13.81
C LEU A 725 19.19 5.38 -12.99
N THR A 726 17.96 5.04 -13.39
CA THR A 726 16.76 5.28 -12.58
C THR A 726 16.79 4.49 -11.28
N THR A 727 17.19 3.21 -11.28
CA THR A 727 17.34 2.47 -10.00
C THR A 727 18.41 3.09 -9.10
N GLN A 728 19.56 3.50 -9.64
CA GLN A 728 20.61 4.18 -8.86
C GLN A 728 20.16 5.55 -8.32
N LEU A 729 19.34 6.29 -9.08
CA LEU A 729 18.77 7.56 -8.64
C LEU A 729 17.79 7.34 -7.47
N ASN A 730 16.90 6.35 -7.58
CA ASN A 730 15.97 6.01 -6.50
C ASN A 730 16.71 5.55 -5.24
N GLU A 731 17.75 4.70 -5.37
CA GLU A 731 18.62 4.30 -4.26
C GLU A 731 19.32 5.51 -3.59
N LYS A 732 19.58 6.58 -4.34
CA LYS A 732 20.15 7.83 -3.82
C LYS A 732 19.10 8.73 -3.18
N GLU A 733 17.88 8.77 -3.70
CA GLU A 733 16.74 9.47 -3.11
C GLU A 733 16.34 8.84 -1.76
N GLU A 734 16.32 7.50 -1.67
CA GLU A 734 16.14 6.76 -0.40
C GLU A 734 17.27 7.07 0.60
N GLN A 735 18.53 7.14 0.15
CA GLN A 735 19.66 7.54 1.00
C GLN A 735 19.57 9.00 1.45
N GLU A 736 19.07 9.91 0.61
CA GLU A 736 18.85 11.31 0.97
C GLU A 736 17.73 11.44 2.02
N LEU A 737 16.62 10.71 1.87
CA LEU A 737 15.53 10.70 2.86
C LEU A 737 16.02 10.23 4.24
N VAL A 738 16.79 9.13 4.31
CA VAL A 738 17.37 8.63 5.58
C VAL A 738 18.42 9.60 6.17
N LEU A 739 19.10 10.39 5.34
CA LEU A 739 19.99 11.45 5.82
C LEU A 739 19.21 12.67 6.33
N ARG A 740 18.11 13.04 5.68
CA ARG A 740 17.20 14.12 6.13
C ARG A 740 16.55 13.77 7.47
N GLU A 741 16.06 12.55 7.64
CA GLU A 741 15.50 12.04 8.90
C GLU A 741 16.51 12.09 10.06
N LYS A 742 17.81 11.87 9.79
CA LYS A 742 18.87 11.99 10.79
C LYS A 742 19.31 13.42 11.08
N VAL A 743 19.25 14.32 10.09
CA VAL A 743 19.49 15.76 10.31
C VAL A 743 18.38 16.33 11.20
N TRP A 744 17.14 15.97 10.88
CA TRP A 744 15.92 16.22 11.65
C TRP A 744 16.09 15.77 13.12
N GLU A 745 16.33 14.47 13.38
CA GLU A 745 16.61 13.94 14.74
C GLU A 745 17.72 14.71 15.49
N LEU A 746 18.78 15.11 14.79
CA LEU A 746 19.89 15.88 15.38
C LEU A 746 19.48 17.33 15.70
N GLU A 747 18.69 17.98 14.85
CA GLU A 747 18.18 19.34 15.05
C GLU A 747 17.18 19.41 16.22
N ALA A 748 16.30 18.41 16.38
CA ALA A 748 15.52 18.25 17.61
C ALA A 748 16.41 18.04 18.85
N SER A 749 17.44 17.19 18.77
CA SER A 749 18.33 16.92 19.91
C SER A 749 19.11 18.16 20.36
N ALA A 750 19.60 18.97 19.41
CA ALA A 750 20.27 20.25 19.68
C ALA A 750 19.30 21.32 20.20
N SER A 751 18.06 21.32 19.72
CA SER A 751 16.99 22.20 20.24
C SER A 751 16.66 21.87 21.70
N LYS A 752 16.68 20.58 22.07
CA LYS A 752 16.55 20.14 23.47
C LYS A 752 17.77 20.56 24.32
N GLU A 753 18.98 20.28 23.86
CA GLU A 753 20.22 20.65 24.58
C GLU A 753 20.33 22.17 24.80
N THR A 754 19.97 22.99 23.81
CA THR A 754 19.97 24.45 23.96
C THR A 754 18.91 24.95 24.95
N GLY A 755 17.75 24.27 25.04
CA GLY A 755 16.74 24.52 26.08
C GLY A 755 17.22 24.17 27.49
N GLU A 756 17.85 23.00 27.66
CA GLU A 756 18.45 22.56 28.93
C GLU A 756 19.58 23.48 29.37
N LYS A 757 20.49 23.84 28.45
CA LYS A 757 21.57 24.81 28.67
C LYS A 757 21.05 26.20 29.06
N LEU A 758 19.94 26.65 28.49
CA LEU A 758 19.30 27.92 28.84
C LEU A 758 18.61 27.88 30.22
N ASN A 759 18.20 26.70 30.71
CA ASN A 759 17.74 26.53 32.08
C ASN A 759 18.91 26.50 33.07
N LEU A 760 19.96 25.71 32.79
CA LEU A 760 21.21 25.71 33.58
C LEU A 760 21.83 27.10 33.68
N MET A 761 21.76 27.93 32.63
CA MET A 761 22.27 29.31 32.68
C MET A 761 21.44 30.23 33.60
N LYS A 762 20.12 30.01 33.74
CA LYS A 762 19.29 30.74 34.73
C LYS A 762 19.64 30.32 36.15
N GLU A 763 19.78 29.02 36.39
CA GLU A 763 20.19 28.46 37.68
C GLU A 763 21.59 28.95 38.07
N PHE A 764 22.52 29.01 37.13
CA PHE A 764 23.86 29.58 37.34
C PHE A 764 23.79 31.06 37.74
N SER A 765 23.04 31.91 37.04
CA SER A 765 22.86 33.32 37.44
C SER A 765 22.15 33.49 38.79
N GLN A 766 21.27 32.55 39.17
CA GLN A 766 20.64 32.55 40.48
C GLN A 766 21.63 32.14 41.59
N LEU A 767 22.49 31.15 41.35
CA LEU A 767 23.59 30.76 42.23
C LEU A 767 24.64 31.87 42.36
N GLU A 768 25.02 32.52 41.26
CA GLU A 768 25.94 33.67 41.23
C GLU A 768 25.41 34.83 42.09
N SER A 769 24.11 35.13 42.00
CA SER A 769 23.43 36.08 42.88
C SER A 769 23.46 35.66 44.36
N GLN A 770 23.25 34.37 44.66
CA GLN A 770 23.36 33.85 46.03
C GLN A 770 24.79 33.91 46.59
N VAL A 771 25.80 33.58 45.79
CA VAL A 771 27.23 33.72 46.16
C VAL A 771 27.55 35.18 46.44
N GLY A 772 27.18 36.11 45.54
CA GLY A 772 27.35 37.55 45.74
C GLY A 772 26.55 38.15 46.91
N ASN A 773 25.59 37.41 47.49
CA ASN A 773 24.95 37.75 48.76
C ASN A 773 25.76 37.24 49.95
N LEU A 774 26.18 35.97 49.90
CA LEU A 774 26.98 35.32 50.96
C LEU A 774 28.37 35.96 51.11
N GLU A 775 29.05 36.31 50.02
CA GLU A 775 30.33 37.03 50.06
C GLU A 775 30.22 38.38 50.77
N ARG A 776 29.11 39.10 50.56
CA ARG A 776 28.84 40.34 51.29
C ARG A 776 28.55 40.09 52.77
N GLU A 777 27.78 39.05 53.10
CA GLU A 777 27.48 38.69 54.49
C GLU A 777 28.75 38.24 55.25
N VAL A 778 29.64 37.46 54.60
CA VAL A 778 30.95 37.09 55.16
C VAL A 778 31.80 38.34 55.37
N LYS A 779 31.89 39.24 54.38
CA LYS A 779 32.65 40.48 54.51
C LYS A 779 32.18 41.36 55.67
N TYR A 780 30.86 41.54 55.85
CA TYR A 780 30.33 42.27 57.00
C TYR A 780 30.72 41.61 58.33
N LYS A 781 30.64 40.27 58.42
CA LYS A 781 31.05 39.53 59.62
C LYS A 781 32.55 39.60 59.90
N ASP A 782 33.39 39.65 58.87
CA ASP A 782 34.84 39.84 59.04
C ASP A 782 35.16 41.26 59.51
N GLU A 783 34.43 42.28 59.04
CA GLU A 783 34.53 43.67 59.55
C GLU A 783 34.05 43.78 61.02
N ASP A 784 32.96 43.10 61.39
CA ASP A 784 32.51 42.97 62.79
C ASP A 784 33.51 42.20 63.68
N LEU A 785 34.13 41.13 63.16
CA LEU A 785 35.14 40.36 63.89
C LEU A 785 36.46 41.12 64.05
N LEU A 786 36.84 41.95 63.08
CA LEU A 786 37.99 42.83 63.17
C LEU A 786 37.78 43.91 64.24
N SER A 787 36.63 44.58 64.26
CA SER A 787 36.31 45.61 65.26
C SER A 787 36.19 45.02 66.68
N LEU A 788 35.48 43.90 66.87
CA LEU A 788 35.47 43.16 68.14
C LEU A 788 36.88 42.67 68.55
N GLY A 789 37.74 42.39 67.56
CA GLY A 789 39.15 42.09 67.76
C GLY A 789 39.94 43.30 68.29
N GLU A 790 39.59 44.51 67.88
CA GLU A 790 40.19 45.76 68.36
C GLU A 790 39.70 46.14 69.75
N GLU A 791 38.40 45.99 70.03
CA GLU A 791 37.85 46.12 71.39
C GLU A 791 38.55 45.17 72.37
N LYS A 792 38.70 43.88 72.02
CA LYS A 792 39.42 42.90 72.85
C LYS A 792 40.89 43.28 73.04
N ARG A 793 41.57 43.78 71.98
CA ARG A 793 42.94 44.29 72.09
C ARG A 793 43.02 45.48 73.05
N GLU A 794 42.05 46.40 73.00
CA GLU A 794 42.00 47.58 73.88
C GLU A 794 41.71 47.22 75.34
N VAL A 795 40.72 46.35 75.61
CA VAL A 795 40.45 45.84 76.97
C VAL A 795 41.68 45.13 77.55
N ILE A 796 42.46 44.40 76.74
CA ILE A 796 43.73 43.81 77.17
C ILE A 796 44.77 44.88 77.50
N ARG A 797 44.93 45.94 76.69
CA ARG A 797 45.83 47.07 77.01
C ARG A 797 45.47 47.72 78.34
N GLN A 798 44.18 48.02 78.56
CA GLN A 798 43.67 48.62 79.79
C GLN A 798 43.91 47.71 81.01
N LEU A 799 43.68 46.40 80.86
CA LEU A 799 43.97 45.42 81.91
C LEU A 799 45.47 45.32 82.21
N CYS A 800 46.35 45.35 81.21
CA CYS A 800 47.80 45.36 81.42
C CYS A 800 48.25 46.60 82.20
N VAL A 801 47.78 47.80 81.83
CA VAL A 801 48.06 49.05 82.56
C VAL A 801 47.60 48.96 84.02
N LEU A 802 46.41 48.39 84.27
CA LEU A 802 45.89 48.16 85.62
C LEU A 802 46.73 47.16 86.42
N VAL A 803 47.13 46.04 85.80
CA VAL A 803 47.99 45.01 86.41
C VAL A 803 49.35 45.55 86.77
N ASP A 804 50.00 46.33 85.90
CA ASP A 804 51.33 46.87 86.18
C ASP A 804 51.29 48.03 87.19
N HIS A 805 50.20 48.82 87.23
CA HIS A 805 49.93 49.75 88.34
C HIS A 805 49.79 49.04 89.69
N HIS A 806 49.06 47.91 89.73
CA HIS A 806 48.96 47.08 90.93
C HIS A 806 50.28 46.41 91.30
N ARG A 807 51.09 45.98 90.32
CA ARG A 807 52.42 45.39 90.55
C ARG A 807 53.41 46.40 91.10
N SER A 808 53.48 47.61 90.54
CA SER A 808 54.33 48.68 91.08
C SER A 808 53.98 48.90 92.55
N ARG A 809 52.71 49.21 92.84
CA ARG A 809 52.22 49.43 94.20
C ARG A 809 52.50 48.25 95.14
N TYR A 810 52.45 47.01 94.64
CA TYR A 810 52.82 45.83 95.42
C TYR A 810 54.33 45.72 95.68
N TYR A 811 55.18 46.01 94.69
CA TYR A 811 56.63 46.03 94.87
C TYR A 811 57.08 47.17 95.81
N ASP A 812 56.50 48.36 95.67
CA ASP A 812 56.71 49.50 96.57
C ASP A 812 56.40 49.10 98.04
N LEU A 813 55.24 48.46 98.24
CA LEU A 813 54.81 47.95 99.55
C LEU A 813 55.70 46.80 100.06
N LYS A 814 56.08 45.86 99.19
CA LYS A 814 56.92 44.71 99.53
C LYS A 814 58.35 45.13 99.88
N GLU A 815 58.91 46.13 99.21
CA GLU A 815 60.22 46.67 99.54
C GLU A 815 60.19 47.39 100.90
N ALA A 816 59.15 48.19 101.16
CA ALA A 816 58.93 48.81 102.46
C ALA A 816 58.79 47.79 103.61
N VAL A 817 58.14 46.65 103.37
CA VAL A 817 58.05 45.53 104.34
C VAL A 817 59.39 44.79 104.47
N SER A 818 60.09 44.51 103.37
CA SER A 818 61.32 43.71 103.38
C SER A 818 62.49 44.45 104.03
N LYS A 819 62.60 45.77 103.83
CA LYS A 819 63.53 46.64 104.57
C LYS A 819 63.27 46.65 106.08
N ARG A 820 62.05 46.30 106.52
CA ARG A 820 61.65 46.22 107.93
C ARG A 820 61.91 44.85 108.58
N SER A 821 62.10 43.79 107.79
CA SER A 821 62.33 42.41 108.29
C SER A 821 63.77 41.91 108.10
N ALA A 822 64.51 42.41 107.11
CA ALA A 822 65.93 42.07 106.92
C ALA A 822 66.82 42.50 108.12
N ALA A 823 66.34 43.42 108.96
CA ALA A 823 67.04 43.92 110.13
C ALA A 823 67.02 42.99 111.36
N THR A 824 66.21 41.91 111.37
CA THR A 824 65.92 41.15 112.62
C THR A 824 66.24 39.65 112.60
N SER A 825 66.62 39.04 111.47
CA SER A 825 66.73 37.58 111.36
C SER A 825 68.11 36.99 111.76
N THR A 826 69.16 37.80 111.87
CA THR A 826 70.57 37.32 111.92
C THR A 826 71.05 36.83 113.30
N ARG A 827 70.17 36.31 114.17
CA ARG A 827 70.51 35.97 115.57
C ARG A 827 69.69 34.79 116.12
N GLY A 828 70.10 33.55 115.81
CA GLY A 828 69.33 32.36 116.20
C GLY A 828 70.03 31.00 116.08
N SER A 829 71.25 30.81 116.60
CA SER A 829 71.80 29.45 116.84
C SER A 829 73.02 29.40 117.78
N LYS A 830 72.84 28.84 118.99
CA LYS A 830 73.76 27.92 119.72
C LYS A 830 73.30 27.65 121.17
N THR A 831 73.77 26.50 121.70
CA THR A 831 73.87 26.08 123.13
C THR A 831 72.61 25.98 124.00
N THR A 832 72.27 24.72 124.32
CA THR A 832 71.92 24.12 125.64
C THR A 832 71.01 24.84 126.67
N THR A 833 70.20 23.98 127.32
CA THR A 833 69.23 24.23 128.43
C THR A 833 68.02 25.08 128.07
#